data_AF-A0A840QTI8-F1
#
_entry.id   AF-A0A840QTI8-F1
#
_cell.length_a   1.000
_cell.length_b   1.000
_cell.length_c   1.000
_cell.angle_alpha   90.00
_cell.angle_beta   90.00
_cell.angle_gamma   90.00
#
_symmetry.space_group_name_H-M   'P 1'
#
loop_
_entity.id
_entity.type
_entity.pdbx_description
1 polymer ?
#
loop_
_entity_poly.entity_id
_entity_poly.type
_entity_poly.pdbx_seq_one_letter_code
_entity_poly.pdbx_strand_id
1 'polypeptide(L)'
;MAYQPKSYRKFLATSVATALVATTGAGAVTAADAQISDVQVSDWFADSVNYTAEKGIIEGYEDGTFRPDEQLTRAQAASMIAGAFNLDIQEDADADFSDVDDEWFAAEVAAVAEAGYIQGYEDGTFRPDNNITRAELADIVVAAYELEENEAAILDLNDVDGHWGEAAVKALASLGIVQGYGDGEFKPDAEVNRAEAATFFHRTEAPEERLDVEVDVLEVAEVSATNLKEIDIYFNQDVEDVEDIEDEIELLDEDGSELDLDDDVDPVVDGNHVRLTLDDAKENQDQVTVKVSDEVLEEEYETTIELFDTTVPTAEEVEVTGTNEIEVVFSEPIDVDNSDEGDAFTVETNNGTTLIIDSVSFDDSERVATIELLSSLEDGEYEVSVERGELVDYAGLNVPSTTFDLDVTIDENPPVIEEAYAENQQYVVVQFNENISFEDSSEEEIETGDADASILDKIYHTNSSNTADKVEIDGSELHVWFDADHTLPSGSANLTIEEEVLEDNWGNVQEDELTTSFEVTVDEDAPTIASVEQEEDSQDSFKVEFDKDLADSGDEAGDNRSNYSLVDEDGDDVSINSVDFYVDDDGDTHYDTVVVTVDNDAYGDHVLTVEDVEDTLGNELDEEDFTFEMQDVTAPDASNFDVKYYQDGDDVTIVVEFDDNEMATTGDYSVADLSKYSTDNTSFDELDTAEISVADDLKSVEITFDNAEEELALIGDLTGARVADANGNRTDDLYWTENLGSDQSGTPFGIDQNDDGDDLMTALDRNTIELQFEDDIDEFDVEEFTLQQDSSPYDELKINSVSTTSSNTVELTIEEDLDTNGQYKGEDVEVIADGSGDTVNRFGQPLQFTETGLINEIAPEIDNVQLTEADEVTVNFSEEMNGTRIDDRTFSVEGAEVDSVDHATDGTKAVVLELDEELSLDEAPEVTVERPEDLEDTAGNVIEETEIDEDDASVADDLIVGSFDINDIPTIGQDDNLVAQLQNVEDADGVAFDGEVDVEGVIVDSEGNEIDSQTVTHDFDVDSNVEFDDIDTEIEAASDYELVITIQDETEDDTFEIEQVVSTLTFDENSVDITNGDQDVEFELTLLDAAGDAIEESNVIDVPDFEDEGEIDSLGGDNNGSVSTDSEGVATISLTGLDTNAATEETVEVTFTTTDVNGHGTTDIELDFVVEDDEFKGVSVAE
;
A
#
# COMPACT_ATOMS: atom_id res chain seq x y z
N MET A 1 -10.83 6.13 -31.37
CA MET A 1 -10.54 4.95 -32.20
C MET A 1 -9.02 4.90 -32.28
N ALA A 2 -8.34 4.89 -31.14
CA ALA A 2 -8.57 3.97 -30.01
C ALA A 2 -8.35 2.55 -30.52
N TYR A 3 -7.07 2.20 -30.50
CA TYR A 3 -6.53 0.87 -30.40
C TYR A 3 -6.98 0.26 -29.06
N GLN A 4 -6.99 -1.07 -28.96
CA GLN A 4 -7.03 -1.82 -27.70
C GLN A 4 -6.38 -3.19 -28.01
N PRO A 5 -5.37 -3.63 -27.23
CA PRO A 5 -4.90 -5.01 -27.27
C PRO A 5 -6.01 -5.98 -26.79
N LYS A 6 -5.75 -7.30 -26.85
CA LYS A 6 -6.78 -8.34 -26.64
C LYS A 6 -6.46 -9.26 -25.46
N SER A 7 -6.51 -8.73 -24.24
CA SER A 7 -6.40 -9.54 -23.02
C SER A 7 -7.43 -10.70 -22.95
N TYR A 8 -7.03 -11.79 -22.31
CA TYR A 8 -7.66 -13.11 -22.43
C TYR A 8 -9.01 -13.22 -21.70
N ARG A 9 -10.13 -13.02 -22.42
CA ARG A 9 -11.48 -13.12 -21.85
C ARG A 9 -11.94 -14.55 -21.55
N LYS A 10 -11.47 -15.14 -20.44
CA LYS A 10 -11.99 -16.34 -19.75
C LYS A 10 -13.46 -16.16 -19.30
N PHE A 11 -14.43 -16.16 -20.22
CA PHE A 11 -15.82 -15.78 -19.88
C PHE A 11 -16.63 -16.87 -19.14
N LEU A 12 -17.07 -16.53 -17.92
CA LEU A 12 -17.87 -17.36 -17.02
C LEU A 12 -19.19 -17.90 -17.64
N ALA A 13 -19.56 -19.12 -17.26
CA ALA A 13 -20.69 -19.86 -17.83
C ALA A 13 -22.08 -19.46 -17.24
N THR A 14 -22.51 -18.21 -17.42
CA THR A 14 -23.73 -17.66 -16.82
C THR A 14 -25.02 -18.42 -17.19
N SER A 15 -25.84 -18.77 -16.19
CA SER A 15 -26.99 -19.68 -16.39
C SER A 15 -28.24 -19.01 -17.00
N VAL A 16 -28.80 -19.60 -18.08
CA VAL A 16 -29.94 -19.01 -18.82
C VAL A 16 -31.30 -19.27 -18.15
N ALA A 17 -31.72 -18.34 -17.29
CA ALA A 17 -33.05 -18.33 -16.66
C ALA A 17 -34.19 -18.06 -17.68
N THR A 18 -34.97 -19.09 -18.01
CA THR A 18 -36.00 -18.99 -19.08
C THR A 18 -37.29 -18.26 -18.66
N ALA A 19 -37.33 -16.93 -18.77
CA ALA A 19 -38.50 -16.09 -18.47
C ALA A 19 -39.57 -16.11 -19.60
N LEU A 20 -40.55 -17.02 -19.50
CA LEU A 20 -41.49 -17.33 -20.60
C LEU A 20 -42.71 -16.37 -20.71
N VAL A 21 -42.51 -15.15 -21.20
CA VAL A 21 -43.60 -14.14 -21.38
C VAL A 21 -44.32 -14.26 -22.73
N ALA A 22 -45.47 -14.95 -22.74
CA ALA A 22 -46.27 -15.15 -23.95
C ALA A 22 -47.24 -13.99 -24.26
N THR A 23 -46.99 -13.21 -25.32
CA THR A 23 -47.99 -12.31 -25.94
C THR A 23 -48.30 -12.71 -27.39
N THR A 24 -49.55 -12.54 -27.83
CA THR A 24 -50.08 -13.21 -29.04
C THR A 24 -50.34 -12.29 -30.23
N GLY A 25 -49.25 -11.87 -30.88
CA GLY A 25 -49.08 -11.98 -32.33
C GLY A 25 -49.82 -11.04 -33.30
N ALA A 26 -49.08 -10.62 -34.34
CA ALA A 26 -49.63 -10.22 -35.62
C ALA A 26 -48.64 -10.52 -36.76
N GLY A 27 -49.03 -11.37 -37.71
CA GLY A 27 -48.35 -11.49 -39.01
C GLY A 27 -47.02 -12.24 -39.02
N ALA A 28 -47.07 -13.58 -38.95
CA ALA A 28 -45.98 -14.40 -39.46
C ALA A 28 -45.85 -14.18 -40.98
N VAL A 29 -44.95 -13.29 -41.40
CA VAL A 29 -44.27 -13.44 -42.68
C VAL A 29 -43.33 -14.62 -42.46
N THR A 30 -43.65 -15.77 -43.06
CA THR A 30 -42.68 -16.85 -43.15
C THR A 30 -41.57 -16.34 -44.05
N ALA A 31 -40.39 -16.04 -43.49
CA ALA A 31 -39.15 -16.11 -44.24
C ALA A 31 -39.16 -17.50 -44.91
N ALA A 32 -39.20 -17.49 -46.24
CA ALA A 32 -39.20 -18.71 -47.00
C ALA A 32 -37.74 -19.10 -47.17
N ASP A 33 -37.24 -19.87 -46.21
CA ASP A 33 -35.99 -20.64 -46.26
C ASP A 33 -35.68 -21.00 -47.73
N ALA A 34 -34.69 -20.28 -48.26
CA ALA A 34 -34.48 -20.14 -49.70
C ALA A 34 -33.55 -21.24 -50.22
N GLN A 35 -33.74 -22.48 -49.72
CA GLN A 35 -32.91 -23.64 -50.01
C GLN A 35 -32.46 -23.68 -51.48
N ILE A 36 -31.17 -23.40 -51.67
CA ILE A 36 -30.49 -23.44 -52.95
C ILE A 36 -30.62 -24.86 -53.49
N SER A 37 -31.25 -25.02 -54.66
CA SER A 37 -31.89 -26.30 -55.02
C SER A 37 -30.93 -27.42 -55.45
N ASP A 38 -29.63 -27.12 -55.53
CA ASP A 38 -28.52 -28.02 -55.82
C ASP A 38 -27.45 -28.09 -54.71
N VAL A 39 -27.71 -27.50 -53.53
CA VAL A 39 -26.90 -27.65 -52.31
C VAL A 39 -27.66 -28.51 -51.31
N GLN A 40 -27.02 -29.52 -50.71
CA GLN A 40 -27.60 -30.37 -49.67
C GLN A 40 -26.80 -30.22 -48.37
N VAL A 41 -27.46 -30.34 -47.22
CA VAL A 41 -26.89 -30.34 -45.85
C VAL A 41 -25.98 -31.58 -45.56
N SER A 42 -25.42 -32.19 -46.60
CA SER A 42 -24.46 -33.29 -46.53
C SER A 42 -23.33 -33.14 -47.55
N ASP A 43 -23.29 -32.02 -48.27
CA ASP A 43 -22.24 -31.65 -49.20
C ASP A 43 -21.22 -30.78 -48.43
N TRP A 44 -19.92 -30.99 -48.64
CA TRP A 44 -18.86 -30.48 -47.74
C TRP A 44 -18.75 -28.94 -47.67
N PHE A 45 -19.29 -28.24 -48.66
CA PHE A 45 -19.32 -26.78 -48.77
C PHE A 45 -20.66 -26.17 -48.30
N ALA A 46 -21.61 -26.99 -47.81
CA ALA A 46 -22.98 -26.55 -47.60
C ALA A 46 -23.07 -25.34 -46.65
N ASP A 47 -22.33 -25.39 -45.55
CA ASP A 47 -22.37 -24.38 -44.50
C ASP A 47 -21.63 -23.10 -44.94
N SER A 48 -20.46 -23.22 -45.57
CA SER A 48 -19.77 -22.10 -46.25
C SER A 48 -20.65 -21.39 -47.28
N VAL A 49 -21.42 -22.14 -48.08
CA VAL A 49 -22.35 -21.58 -49.07
C VAL A 49 -23.58 -20.93 -48.41
N ASN A 50 -24.05 -21.43 -47.27
CA ASN A 50 -25.11 -20.78 -46.50
C ASN A 50 -24.61 -19.45 -45.90
N TYR A 51 -23.45 -19.45 -45.23
CA TYR A 51 -22.85 -18.28 -44.59
C TYR A 51 -22.57 -17.17 -45.60
N THR A 52 -21.84 -17.48 -46.68
CA THR A 52 -21.51 -16.51 -47.73
C THR A 52 -22.76 -15.98 -48.46
N ALA A 53 -23.86 -16.72 -48.50
CA ALA A 53 -25.14 -16.23 -49.02
C ALA A 53 -25.94 -15.39 -47.99
N GLU A 54 -25.77 -15.61 -46.69
CA GLU A 54 -26.37 -14.80 -45.62
C GLU A 54 -25.62 -13.47 -45.41
N LYS A 55 -24.29 -13.48 -45.45
CA LYS A 55 -23.43 -12.27 -45.48
C LYS A 55 -23.56 -11.46 -46.78
N GLY A 56 -24.09 -12.03 -47.86
CA GLY A 56 -24.24 -11.36 -49.17
C GLY A 56 -23.01 -11.45 -50.09
N ILE A 57 -21.97 -12.17 -49.66
CA ILE A 57 -20.70 -12.40 -50.40
C ILE A 57 -20.96 -13.17 -51.70
N ILE A 58 -21.87 -14.16 -51.71
CA ILE A 58 -22.18 -14.93 -52.92
C ILE A 58 -23.70 -15.05 -53.15
N GLU A 59 -24.18 -14.44 -54.24
CA GLU A 59 -25.52 -14.72 -54.74
C GLU A 59 -25.62 -16.07 -55.50
N GLY A 60 -26.80 -16.69 -55.39
CA GLY A 60 -27.23 -17.79 -56.25
C GLY A 60 -27.90 -17.28 -57.54
N TYR A 61 -27.92 -18.10 -58.59
CA TYR A 61 -28.48 -17.72 -59.89
C TYR A 61 -30.02 -17.57 -59.87
N GLU A 62 -30.58 -16.75 -60.77
CA GLU A 62 -32.03 -16.52 -60.97
C GLU A 62 -32.91 -17.80 -61.06
N ASP A 63 -32.31 -18.94 -61.42
CA ASP A 63 -32.98 -20.23 -61.55
C ASP A 63 -33.10 -21.03 -60.22
N GLY A 64 -32.51 -20.52 -59.13
CA GLY A 64 -32.50 -21.15 -57.81
C GLY A 64 -31.38 -22.19 -57.64
N THR A 65 -30.25 -22.02 -58.32
CA THR A 65 -29.06 -22.87 -58.20
C THR A 65 -27.83 -22.07 -57.79
N PHE A 66 -26.87 -22.69 -57.10
CA PHE A 66 -25.55 -22.11 -56.81
C PHE A 66 -24.47 -22.66 -57.73
N ARG A 67 -24.63 -23.91 -58.21
CA ARG A 67 -23.71 -24.61 -59.13
C ARG A 67 -22.29 -24.73 -58.56
N PRO A 68 -22.10 -25.52 -57.48
CA PRO A 68 -20.80 -25.64 -56.81
C PRO A 68 -19.68 -26.12 -57.74
N ASP A 69 -19.96 -27.04 -58.66
CA ASP A 69 -19.02 -27.54 -59.68
C ASP A 69 -18.68 -26.53 -60.81
N GLU A 70 -19.27 -25.32 -60.84
CA GLU A 70 -19.00 -24.31 -61.87
C GLU A 70 -17.74 -23.50 -61.50
N GLN A 71 -16.86 -23.28 -62.48
CA GLN A 71 -15.57 -22.59 -62.28
C GLN A 71 -15.81 -21.09 -62.05
N LEU A 72 -15.07 -20.50 -61.10
CA LEU A 72 -15.21 -19.09 -60.75
C LEU A 72 -14.42 -18.23 -61.74
N THR A 73 -15.06 -17.23 -62.35
CA THR A 73 -14.33 -16.24 -63.18
C THR A 73 -13.79 -15.09 -62.34
N ARG A 74 -12.74 -14.39 -62.82
CA ARG A 74 -12.15 -13.24 -62.11
C ARG A 74 -13.15 -12.10 -61.87
N ALA A 75 -14.14 -11.93 -62.75
CA ALA A 75 -15.27 -11.03 -62.51
C ALA A 75 -16.20 -11.48 -61.36
N GLN A 76 -16.40 -12.78 -61.17
CA GLN A 76 -17.16 -13.31 -60.04
C GLN A 76 -16.37 -13.19 -58.73
N ALA A 77 -15.04 -13.39 -58.75
CA ALA A 77 -14.18 -13.12 -57.60
C ALA A 77 -14.23 -11.63 -57.18
N ALA A 78 -14.20 -10.69 -58.14
CA ALA A 78 -14.41 -9.27 -57.87
C ALA A 78 -15.77 -8.96 -57.23
N SER A 79 -16.85 -9.55 -57.74
CA SER A 79 -18.18 -9.45 -57.13
C SER A 79 -18.24 -10.03 -55.72
N MET A 80 -17.39 -11.00 -55.37
CA MET A 80 -17.34 -11.61 -54.04
C MET A 80 -16.56 -10.75 -53.04
N ILE A 81 -15.38 -10.23 -53.42
CA ILE A 81 -14.64 -9.23 -52.61
C ILE A 81 -15.51 -7.98 -52.37
N ALA A 82 -16.16 -7.47 -53.42
CA ALA A 82 -17.08 -6.33 -53.30
C ALA A 82 -18.26 -6.58 -52.34
N GLY A 83 -18.76 -7.83 -52.30
CA GLY A 83 -19.82 -8.24 -51.37
C GLY A 83 -19.34 -8.36 -49.92
N ALA A 84 -18.15 -8.94 -49.70
CA ALA A 84 -17.58 -9.11 -48.35
C ALA A 84 -17.28 -7.77 -47.68
N PHE A 85 -16.54 -6.88 -48.35
CA PHE A 85 -16.26 -5.53 -47.86
C PHE A 85 -17.45 -4.56 -48.02
N ASN A 86 -18.60 -5.04 -48.50
CA ASN A 86 -19.84 -4.28 -48.67
C ASN A 86 -19.62 -2.91 -49.36
N LEU A 87 -18.86 -2.92 -50.45
CA LEU A 87 -18.39 -1.70 -51.14
C LEU A 87 -19.54 -0.91 -51.79
N ASP A 88 -19.41 0.42 -51.85
CA ASP A 88 -20.42 1.31 -52.45
C ASP A 88 -20.41 1.25 -53.99
N ILE A 89 -21.17 0.31 -54.56
CA ILE A 89 -21.20 0.05 -56.00
C ILE A 89 -21.93 1.18 -56.76
N GLN A 90 -21.13 2.07 -57.35
CA GLN A 90 -21.60 3.15 -58.22
C GLN A 90 -21.94 2.62 -59.63
N GLU A 91 -23.22 2.29 -59.89
CA GLU A 91 -23.70 1.68 -61.17
C GLU A 91 -23.40 2.48 -62.47
N ASP A 92 -22.97 3.75 -62.41
CA ASP A 92 -22.55 4.56 -63.56
C ASP A 92 -20.99 4.66 -63.69
N ALA A 93 -20.21 3.83 -62.97
CA ALA A 93 -18.75 3.85 -62.97
C ALA A 93 -18.12 3.01 -64.12
N ASP A 94 -17.21 3.62 -64.88
CA ASP A 94 -16.35 2.95 -65.87
C ASP A 94 -15.08 2.42 -65.16
N ALA A 95 -14.81 1.11 -65.21
CA ALA A 95 -13.50 0.57 -64.80
C ALA A 95 -12.43 0.89 -65.87
N ASP A 96 -11.23 1.33 -65.48
CA ASP A 96 -10.19 1.85 -66.40
C ASP A 96 -9.41 0.75 -67.17
N PHE A 97 -10.03 -0.42 -67.38
CA PHE A 97 -9.46 -1.61 -68.03
C PHE A 97 -9.92 -1.77 -69.48
N SER A 98 -9.02 -2.15 -70.39
CA SER A 98 -9.28 -2.13 -71.84
C SER A 98 -10.13 -3.28 -72.40
N ASP A 99 -10.58 -4.20 -71.54
CA ASP A 99 -11.42 -5.36 -71.84
C ASP A 99 -12.64 -5.49 -70.89
N VAL A 100 -13.03 -4.41 -70.20
CA VAL A 100 -14.31 -4.25 -69.50
C VAL A 100 -15.16 -3.23 -70.29
N ASP A 101 -16.30 -3.65 -70.82
CA ASP A 101 -17.31 -2.81 -71.50
C ASP A 101 -18.52 -2.57 -70.54
N ASP A 102 -19.62 -1.94 -71.02
CA ASP A 102 -20.93 -1.79 -70.32
C ASP A 102 -21.55 -3.18 -69.93
N GLU A 103 -20.99 -3.89 -68.93
CA GLU A 103 -21.30 -5.29 -68.60
C GLU A 103 -21.62 -5.50 -67.10
N TRP A 104 -22.16 -6.67 -66.73
CA TRP A 104 -22.86 -6.87 -65.45
C TRP A 104 -21.97 -6.82 -64.19
N PHE A 105 -20.65 -6.87 -64.36
CA PHE A 105 -19.63 -6.83 -63.31
C PHE A 105 -18.81 -5.53 -63.31
N ALA A 106 -19.15 -4.57 -64.18
CA ALA A 106 -18.26 -3.44 -64.48
C ALA A 106 -18.10 -2.48 -63.29
N ALA A 107 -19.15 -2.27 -62.50
CA ALA A 107 -19.13 -1.39 -61.33
C ALA A 107 -18.45 -2.06 -60.12
N GLU A 108 -18.63 -3.37 -59.96
CA GLU A 108 -17.96 -4.20 -58.96
C GLU A 108 -16.45 -4.27 -59.23
N VAL A 109 -16.05 -4.48 -60.49
CA VAL A 109 -14.64 -4.44 -60.93
C VAL A 109 -14.02 -3.04 -60.79
N ALA A 110 -14.80 -1.97 -60.95
CA ALA A 110 -14.33 -0.61 -60.65
C ALA A 110 -14.09 -0.43 -59.14
N ALA A 111 -15.03 -0.84 -58.29
CA ALA A 111 -14.95 -0.68 -56.83
C ALA A 111 -13.76 -1.42 -56.20
N VAL A 112 -13.53 -2.70 -56.55
CA VAL A 112 -12.39 -3.47 -56.00
C VAL A 112 -11.02 -3.02 -56.53
N ALA A 113 -10.99 -2.30 -57.66
CA ALA A 113 -9.77 -1.70 -58.20
C ALA A 113 -9.49 -0.32 -57.57
N GLU A 114 -10.54 0.46 -57.27
CA GLU A 114 -10.43 1.72 -56.51
C GLU A 114 -10.07 1.48 -55.03
N ALA A 115 -10.59 0.41 -54.42
CA ALA A 115 -10.23 -0.05 -53.08
C ALA A 115 -8.88 -0.80 -53.00
N GLY A 116 -8.14 -0.94 -54.10
CA GLY A 116 -6.83 -1.61 -54.13
C GLY A 116 -6.87 -3.14 -54.30
N TYR A 117 -7.85 -3.81 -53.66
CA TYR A 117 -7.94 -5.27 -53.49
C TYR A 117 -7.77 -6.15 -54.74
N ILE A 118 -8.21 -5.72 -55.93
CA ILE A 118 -7.97 -6.48 -57.17
C ILE A 118 -7.45 -5.58 -58.29
N GLN A 119 -6.15 -5.69 -58.54
CA GLN A 119 -5.50 -5.02 -59.67
C GLN A 119 -5.67 -5.78 -61.00
N GLY A 120 -5.56 -5.03 -62.09
CA GLY A 120 -5.45 -5.57 -63.45
C GLY A 120 -4.00 -5.89 -63.84
N TYR A 121 -3.82 -6.63 -64.93
CA TYR A 121 -2.50 -7.03 -65.42
C TYR A 121 -1.77 -5.85 -66.13
N GLU A 122 -0.43 -5.88 -66.17
CA GLU A 122 0.45 -4.85 -66.77
C GLU A 122 0.07 -4.39 -68.20
N ASP A 123 -0.65 -5.22 -68.97
CA ASP A 123 -1.07 -4.92 -70.33
C ASP A 123 -2.33 -4.04 -70.42
N GLY A 124 -2.91 -3.66 -69.26
CA GLY A 124 -4.12 -2.86 -69.16
C GLY A 124 -5.39 -3.68 -69.37
N THR A 125 -5.40 -4.95 -68.93
CA THR A 125 -6.58 -5.83 -68.97
C THR A 125 -6.94 -6.35 -67.58
N PHE A 126 -8.23 -6.57 -67.33
CA PHE A 126 -8.74 -7.25 -66.14
C PHE A 126 -9.01 -8.73 -66.41
N ARG A 127 -9.34 -9.10 -67.67
CA ARG A 127 -9.66 -10.46 -68.11
C ARG A 127 -10.86 -11.08 -67.36
N PRO A 128 -12.02 -10.39 -67.30
CA PRO A 128 -13.18 -10.80 -66.48
C PRO A 128 -13.75 -12.20 -66.78
N ASP A 129 -13.63 -12.63 -68.05
CA ASP A 129 -14.07 -13.93 -68.59
C ASP A 129 -13.11 -15.11 -68.27
N ASN A 130 -11.92 -14.86 -67.70
CA ASN A 130 -10.99 -15.92 -67.31
C ASN A 130 -11.45 -16.60 -66.01
N ASN A 131 -11.31 -17.93 -65.94
CA ASN A 131 -11.31 -18.66 -64.67
C ASN A 131 -10.11 -18.22 -63.81
N ILE A 132 -10.31 -18.07 -62.50
CA ILE A 132 -9.25 -17.73 -61.54
C ILE A 132 -8.51 -18.99 -61.06
N THR A 133 -7.19 -18.92 -60.83
CA THR A 133 -6.44 -20.02 -60.21
C THR A 133 -6.51 -19.99 -58.68
N ARG A 134 -6.15 -21.09 -58.02
CA ARG A 134 -6.09 -21.18 -56.55
C ARG A 134 -5.11 -20.17 -55.96
N ALA A 135 -3.96 -19.96 -56.60
CA ALA A 135 -3.01 -18.91 -56.21
C ALA A 135 -3.53 -17.50 -56.51
N GLU A 136 -4.17 -17.24 -57.66
CA GLU A 136 -4.78 -15.93 -57.94
C GLU A 136 -5.93 -15.58 -56.98
N LEU A 137 -6.62 -16.57 -56.40
CA LEU A 137 -7.61 -16.32 -55.35
C LEU A 137 -6.94 -16.13 -53.98
N ALA A 138 -5.89 -16.88 -53.68
CA ALA A 138 -5.15 -16.76 -52.42
C ALA A 138 -4.51 -15.36 -52.27
N ASP A 139 -3.77 -14.94 -53.30
CA ASP A 139 -3.19 -13.60 -53.52
C ASP A 139 -4.22 -12.48 -53.25
N ILE A 140 -5.43 -12.61 -53.80
CA ILE A 140 -6.51 -11.63 -53.62
C ILE A 140 -7.13 -11.65 -52.23
N VAL A 141 -7.27 -12.81 -51.58
CA VAL A 141 -7.84 -12.89 -50.22
C VAL A 141 -6.85 -12.34 -49.21
N VAL A 142 -5.57 -12.72 -49.30
CA VAL A 142 -4.48 -12.19 -48.46
C VAL A 142 -4.35 -10.68 -48.59
N ALA A 143 -4.27 -10.15 -49.82
CA ALA A 143 -4.11 -8.72 -50.06
C ALA A 143 -5.39 -7.88 -49.84
N ALA A 144 -6.54 -8.49 -49.60
CA ALA A 144 -7.79 -7.78 -49.29
C ALA A 144 -8.12 -7.76 -47.80
N TYR A 145 -7.72 -8.80 -47.07
CA TYR A 145 -7.95 -8.96 -45.63
C TYR A 145 -6.71 -8.71 -44.77
N GLU A 146 -5.59 -8.30 -45.39
CA GLU A 146 -4.32 -7.97 -44.72
C GLU A 146 -3.87 -9.13 -43.81
N LEU A 147 -3.81 -10.33 -44.41
CA LEU A 147 -3.52 -11.59 -43.70
C LEU A 147 -2.04 -11.97 -43.77
N GLU A 148 -1.43 -12.17 -42.63
CA GLU A 148 -0.03 -12.56 -42.49
C GLU A 148 0.14 -14.07 -42.28
N GLU A 149 1.38 -14.54 -42.34
CA GLU A 149 1.76 -15.93 -42.17
C GLU A 149 2.18 -16.15 -40.72
N ASN A 150 1.44 -16.98 -39.97
CA ASN A 150 1.99 -17.60 -38.77
C ASN A 150 3.06 -18.61 -39.24
N GLU A 151 4.33 -18.37 -38.91
CA GLU A 151 5.45 -19.15 -39.45
C GLU A 151 5.66 -20.48 -38.70
N ALA A 152 5.29 -20.55 -37.41
CA ALA A 152 5.28 -21.76 -36.57
C ALA A 152 4.38 -22.90 -37.11
N ALA A 153 3.47 -22.63 -38.05
CA ALA A 153 2.58 -23.63 -38.62
C ALA A 153 3.28 -24.67 -39.52
N ILE A 154 3.07 -25.96 -39.24
CA ILE A 154 3.69 -27.08 -39.97
C ILE A 154 2.93 -27.37 -41.30
N LEU A 155 3.45 -26.86 -42.42
CA LEU A 155 2.78 -26.92 -43.74
C LEU A 155 3.29 -28.01 -44.71
N ASP A 156 2.60 -29.17 -44.81
CA ASP A 156 2.87 -30.22 -45.82
C ASP A 156 2.37 -29.84 -47.25
N LEU A 157 2.96 -28.80 -47.86
CA LEU A 157 2.55 -28.22 -49.14
C LEU A 157 3.63 -28.27 -50.25
N ASN A 158 4.25 -29.44 -50.46
CA ASN A 158 5.33 -29.77 -51.44
C ASN A 158 5.19 -29.32 -52.92
N ASP A 159 4.15 -28.58 -53.32
CA ASP A 159 3.99 -28.01 -54.67
C ASP A 159 3.82 -26.48 -54.73
N VAL A 160 4.10 -25.77 -53.62
CA VAL A 160 4.17 -24.30 -53.58
C VAL A 160 5.60 -23.75 -53.70
N ASP A 161 6.64 -24.52 -53.37
CA ASP A 161 8.04 -24.06 -53.33
C ASP A 161 8.50 -23.38 -54.64
N GLY A 162 8.89 -22.10 -54.56
CA GLY A 162 9.31 -21.28 -55.69
C GLY A 162 8.16 -20.89 -56.65
N HIS A 163 6.91 -20.98 -56.20
CA HIS A 163 5.74 -20.45 -56.91
C HIS A 163 5.60 -18.93 -56.68
N TRP A 164 4.96 -18.21 -57.60
CA TRP A 164 4.88 -16.74 -57.50
C TRP A 164 3.91 -16.25 -56.41
N GLY A 165 2.94 -17.09 -56.04
CA GLY A 165 2.05 -16.90 -54.90
C GLY A 165 2.29 -18.04 -53.92
N GLU A 166 3.50 -18.10 -53.37
CA GLU A 166 3.91 -19.06 -52.34
C GLU A 166 3.46 -18.56 -50.97
N ALA A 167 3.96 -17.41 -50.52
CA ALA A 167 3.58 -16.74 -49.26
C ALA A 167 2.04 -16.61 -49.10
N ALA A 168 1.35 -16.06 -50.10
CA ALA A 168 -0.12 -15.93 -50.04
C ALA A 168 -0.88 -17.27 -49.95
N VAL A 169 -0.24 -18.42 -50.27
CA VAL A 169 -0.81 -19.75 -50.07
C VAL A 169 -0.43 -20.32 -48.70
N LYS A 170 0.78 -20.05 -48.22
CA LYS A 170 1.25 -20.43 -46.88
C LYS A 170 0.49 -19.67 -45.79
N ALA A 171 0.35 -18.35 -45.87
CA ALA A 171 -0.46 -17.53 -44.96
C ALA A 171 -1.91 -18.02 -44.82
N LEU A 172 -2.59 -18.39 -45.93
CA LEU A 172 -3.93 -19.00 -45.84
C LEU A 172 -3.92 -20.42 -45.26
N ALA A 173 -2.78 -21.12 -45.28
CA ALA A 173 -2.66 -22.47 -44.77
C ALA A 173 -2.31 -22.49 -43.27
N SER A 174 -1.41 -21.63 -42.81
CA SER A 174 -1.09 -21.44 -41.39
C SER A 174 -2.27 -20.86 -40.62
N LEU A 175 -3.02 -19.92 -41.22
CA LEU A 175 -4.30 -19.46 -40.70
C LEU A 175 -5.47 -20.46 -40.86
N GLY A 176 -5.24 -21.74 -41.21
CA GLY A 176 -6.27 -22.79 -41.27
C GLY A 176 -7.38 -22.58 -42.32
N ILE A 177 -7.29 -21.57 -43.18
CA ILE A 177 -8.28 -21.25 -44.21
C ILE A 177 -8.24 -22.35 -45.30
N VAL A 178 -7.04 -22.86 -45.65
CA VAL A 178 -6.83 -23.93 -46.63
C VAL A 178 -5.94 -25.06 -46.08
N GLN A 179 -6.10 -26.29 -46.60
CA GLN A 179 -5.26 -27.46 -46.25
C GLN A 179 -4.76 -28.24 -47.48
N GLY A 180 -4.62 -27.53 -48.62
CA GLY A 180 -4.41 -28.16 -49.92
C GLY A 180 -5.49 -29.19 -50.27
N TYR A 181 -5.08 -30.34 -50.81
CA TYR A 181 -5.97 -31.46 -51.18
C TYR A 181 -5.82 -32.72 -50.30
N GLY A 182 -5.05 -32.64 -49.21
CA GLY A 182 -4.78 -33.80 -48.33
C GLY A 182 -3.91 -34.90 -48.97
N ASP A 183 -3.15 -34.55 -50.00
CA ASP A 183 -2.18 -35.41 -50.70
C ASP A 183 -0.77 -34.78 -50.80
N GLY A 184 -0.46 -33.80 -49.96
CA GLY A 184 0.81 -33.06 -49.92
C GLY A 184 0.96 -31.97 -50.98
N GLU A 185 -0.15 -31.57 -51.64
CA GLU A 185 -0.19 -30.63 -52.76
C GLU A 185 -1.37 -29.62 -52.58
N PHE A 186 -1.09 -28.32 -52.69
CA PHE A 186 -2.09 -27.25 -52.81
C PHE A 186 -2.61 -27.07 -54.24
N LYS A 187 -1.81 -27.41 -55.26
CA LYS A 187 -2.12 -27.29 -56.70
C LYS A 187 -2.41 -25.83 -57.13
N PRO A 188 -1.47 -24.88 -56.94
CA PRO A 188 -1.71 -23.43 -57.09
C PRO A 188 -2.20 -23.00 -58.49
N ASP A 189 -1.75 -23.68 -59.54
CA ASP A 189 -2.11 -23.46 -60.96
C ASP A 189 -3.54 -23.95 -61.32
N ALA A 190 -4.28 -24.58 -60.40
CA ALA A 190 -5.60 -25.16 -60.68
C ALA A 190 -6.74 -24.11 -60.66
N GLU A 191 -7.72 -24.25 -61.56
CA GLU A 191 -8.89 -23.37 -61.66
C GLU A 191 -9.87 -23.61 -60.49
N VAL A 192 -10.22 -22.56 -59.74
CA VAL A 192 -11.13 -22.62 -58.57
C VAL A 192 -12.58 -22.86 -58.98
N ASN A 193 -13.32 -23.69 -58.23
CA ASN A 193 -14.78 -23.80 -58.36
C ASN A 193 -15.55 -23.00 -57.29
N ARG A 194 -16.82 -22.70 -57.54
CA ARG A 194 -17.66 -21.86 -56.66
C ARG A 194 -17.80 -22.40 -55.23
N ALA A 195 -17.72 -23.71 -55.00
CA ALA A 195 -17.72 -24.26 -53.63
C ALA A 195 -16.37 -24.05 -52.93
N GLU A 196 -15.24 -24.27 -53.60
CA GLU A 196 -13.91 -23.95 -53.05
C GLU A 196 -13.82 -22.47 -52.67
N ALA A 197 -14.28 -21.57 -53.54
CA ALA A 197 -14.28 -20.14 -53.28
C ALA A 197 -15.18 -19.76 -52.08
N ALA A 198 -16.35 -20.39 -51.92
CA ALA A 198 -17.19 -20.16 -50.75
C ALA A 198 -16.48 -20.54 -49.44
N THR A 199 -15.70 -21.63 -49.44
CA THR A 199 -14.96 -22.07 -48.25
C THR A 199 -13.72 -21.21 -47.93
N PHE A 200 -13.05 -20.62 -48.94
CA PHE A 200 -12.03 -19.59 -48.69
C PHE A 200 -12.65 -18.42 -47.90
N PHE A 201 -13.62 -17.72 -48.51
CA PHE A 201 -14.28 -16.57 -47.87
C PHE A 201 -14.91 -16.91 -46.53
N HIS A 202 -15.49 -18.10 -46.36
CA HIS A 202 -16.08 -18.53 -45.08
C HIS A 202 -15.09 -18.47 -43.93
N ARG A 203 -13.89 -19.03 -44.10
CA ARG A 203 -12.89 -19.16 -43.03
C ARG A 203 -12.05 -17.91 -42.83
N THR A 204 -11.97 -17.05 -43.85
CA THR A 204 -11.48 -15.69 -43.68
C THR A 204 -12.46 -14.88 -42.81
N GLU A 205 -13.77 -14.95 -43.09
CA GLU A 205 -14.83 -14.20 -42.41
C GLU A 205 -15.29 -14.75 -41.05
N ALA A 206 -15.02 -16.02 -40.76
CA ALA A 206 -15.33 -16.70 -39.52
C ALA A 206 -14.08 -17.46 -39.03
N PRO A 207 -13.17 -16.77 -38.30
CA PRO A 207 -11.97 -17.40 -37.77
C PRO A 207 -12.25 -18.61 -36.89
N GLU A 208 -13.39 -18.61 -36.18
CA GLU A 208 -13.88 -19.71 -35.35
C GLU A 208 -14.31 -20.97 -36.13
N GLU A 209 -14.38 -20.90 -37.47
CA GLU A 209 -14.63 -22.06 -38.37
C GLU A 209 -13.42 -22.37 -39.30
N ARG A 210 -12.23 -21.85 -38.98
CA ARG A 210 -10.94 -22.28 -39.57
C ARG A 210 -10.66 -23.76 -39.25
N LEU A 211 -9.63 -24.33 -39.89
CA LEU A 211 -9.13 -25.65 -39.53
C LEU A 211 -8.11 -25.52 -38.40
N ASP A 212 -8.13 -26.49 -37.49
CA ASP A 212 -6.99 -26.80 -36.62
C ASP A 212 -5.74 -26.99 -37.49
N VAL A 213 -4.65 -26.29 -37.14
CA VAL A 213 -3.32 -26.41 -37.76
C VAL A 213 -2.36 -26.95 -36.71
N GLU A 214 -1.46 -27.82 -37.13
CA GLU A 214 -0.39 -28.38 -36.29
C GLU A 214 0.73 -27.33 -36.33
N VAL A 215 1.05 -26.71 -35.19
CA VAL A 215 2.19 -25.79 -35.01
C VAL A 215 3.38 -26.58 -34.43
N ASP A 216 4.61 -26.19 -34.78
CA ASP A 216 5.79 -26.49 -33.97
C ASP A 216 5.78 -25.43 -32.86
N VAL A 217 5.59 -25.87 -31.62
CA VAL A 217 5.53 -24.99 -30.43
C VAL A 217 6.92 -24.85 -29.82
N LEU A 218 7.18 -23.79 -29.06
CA LEU A 218 8.46 -23.68 -28.35
C LEU A 218 8.55 -24.81 -27.31
N GLU A 219 9.64 -25.57 -27.34
CA GLU A 219 9.96 -26.63 -26.37
C GLU A 219 11.45 -26.57 -26.04
N VAL A 220 11.81 -26.70 -24.76
CA VAL A 220 13.21 -26.95 -24.35
C VAL A 220 13.67 -28.32 -24.86
N ALA A 221 14.73 -28.34 -25.66
CA ALA A 221 15.22 -29.52 -26.37
C ALA A 221 16.36 -30.26 -25.64
N GLU A 222 17.29 -29.55 -25.00
CA GLU A 222 18.38 -30.09 -24.18
C GLU A 222 18.87 -29.02 -23.19
N VAL A 223 19.12 -29.39 -21.93
CA VAL A 223 19.72 -28.52 -20.89
C VAL A 223 21.00 -29.18 -20.38
N SER A 224 22.08 -28.43 -20.24
CA SER A 224 23.36 -28.94 -19.74
C SER A 224 24.31 -27.85 -19.24
N ALA A 225 24.83 -28.01 -18.02
CA ALA A 225 26.08 -27.35 -17.62
C ALA A 225 27.30 -28.10 -18.18
N THR A 226 28.30 -27.36 -18.68
CA THR A 226 29.57 -27.96 -19.17
C THR A 226 30.77 -27.73 -18.25
N ASN A 227 30.70 -26.73 -17.38
CA ASN A 227 31.64 -26.45 -16.29
C ASN A 227 30.92 -26.43 -14.91
N LEU A 228 31.09 -25.37 -14.10
CA LEU A 228 30.50 -25.18 -12.76
C LEU A 228 29.90 -23.78 -12.50
N LYS A 229 30.11 -22.79 -13.40
CA LYS A 229 29.50 -21.44 -13.35
C LYS A 229 28.45 -21.23 -14.46
N GLU A 230 28.58 -21.90 -15.61
CA GLU A 230 27.69 -21.75 -16.78
C GLU A 230 26.66 -22.88 -16.97
N ILE A 231 25.41 -22.53 -17.30
CA ILE A 231 24.34 -23.46 -17.72
C ILE A 231 23.91 -23.15 -19.17
N ASP A 232 24.05 -24.12 -20.09
CA ASP A 232 23.59 -24.02 -21.48
C ASP A 232 22.16 -24.61 -21.64
N ILE A 233 21.20 -23.83 -22.17
CA ILE A 233 19.81 -24.20 -22.45
C ILE A 233 19.55 -24.12 -23.96
N TYR A 234 19.08 -25.20 -24.57
CA TYR A 234 18.81 -25.27 -26.01
C TYR A 234 17.32 -25.48 -26.28
N PHE A 235 16.70 -24.56 -27.02
CA PHE A 235 15.32 -24.65 -27.48
C PHE A 235 15.21 -25.41 -28.82
N ASN A 236 13.98 -25.79 -29.19
CA ASN A 236 13.69 -26.48 -30.45
C ASN A 236 13.58 -25.53 -31.67
N GLN A 237 13.47 -24.22 -31.41
CA GLN A 237 13.33 -23.11 -32.36
C GLN A 237 14.22 -21.94 -31.88
N ASP A 238 14.44 -20.96 -32.76
CA ASP A 238 15.23 -19.77 -32.44
C ASP A 238 14.42 -18.85 -31.48
N VAL A 239 15.08 -18.22 -30.50
CA VAL A 239 14.49 -17.39 -29.42
C VAL A 239 15.01 -15.96 -29.37
N GLU A 240 15.85 -15.54 -30.33
CA GLU A 240 16.32 -14.13 -30.49
C GLU A 240 15.20 -13.09 -30.69
N ASP A 241 13.97 -13.53 -31.00
CA ASP A 241 12.76 -12.70 -31.16
C ASP A 241 11.82 -12.80 -29.92
N VAL A 242 12.31 -13.30 -28.77
CA VAL A 242 11.58 -13.35 -27.49
C VAL A 242 12.21 -12.31 -26.56
N GLU A 243 11.40 -11.33 -26.13
CA GLU A 243 11.73 -10.41 -25.03
C GLU A 243 11.99 -11.24 -23.76
N ASP A 244 13.09 -10.92 -23.07
CA ASP A 244 13.37 -11.26 -21.68
C ASP A 244 13.19 -12.76 -21.35
N ILE A 245 13.82 -13.61 -22.18
CA ILE A 245 13.73 -15.08 -22.12
C ILE A 245 14.46 -15.67 -20.92
N GLU A 246 15.33 -14.90 -20.28
CA GLU A 246 16.07 -15.17 -19.04
C GLU A 246 15.17 -15.20 -17.80
N ASP A 247 14.32 -14.19 -17.61
CA ASP A 247 13.41 -14.04 -16.46
C ASP A 247 12.42 -15.22 -16.35
N GLU A 248 12.09 -15.80 -17.51
CA GLU A 248 11.22 -16.97 -17.64
C GLU A 248 11.91 -18.31 -17.25
N ILE A 249 13.12 -18.28 -16.67
CA ILE A 249 14.00 -19.44 -16.37
C ILE A 249 14.49 -19.45 -14.90
N GLU A 250 13.59 -19.79 -13.98
CA GLU A 250 13.91 -20.04 -12.56
C GLU A 250 14.95 -21.19 -12.37
N LEU A 251 15.93 -20.98 -11.47
CA LEU A 251 17.05 -21.90 -11.22
C LEU A 251 17.13 -22.29 -9.74
N LEU A 252 17.06 -23.59 -9.42
CA LEU A 252 16.99 -24.07 -8.02
C LEU A 252 18.11 -25.06 -7.60
N ASP A 253 18.59 -24.99 -6.35
CA ASP A 253 19.57 -25.94 -5.74
C ASP A 253 18.91 -27.27 -5.22
N GLU A 254 19.67 -28.20 -4.59
CA GLU A 254 19.16 -29.53 -4.14
C GLU A 254 18.07 -29.42 -3.05
N ASP A 255 18.06 -28.37 -2.22
CA ASP A 255 17.00 -28.10 -1.23
C ASP A 255 15.89 -27.16 -1.69
N GLY A 256 16.08 -26.45 -2.81
CA GLY A 256 15.05 -25.68 -3.50
C GLY A 256 14.97 -24.20 -3.14
N SER A 257 16.09 -23.57 -2.78
CA SER A 257 16.25 -22.11 -2.93
C SER A 257 16.49 -21.76 -4.39
N GLU A 258 16.21 -20.50 -4.75
CA GLU A 258 16.70 -19.82 -5.95
C GLU A 258 18.23 -19.92 -6.08
N LEU A 259 18.73 -19.57 -7.27
CA LEU A 259 20.13 -19.50 -7.63
C LEU A 259 20.39 -18.23 -8.43
N ASP A 260 21.03 -17.30 -7.76
CA ASP A 260 21.35 -15.97 -8.25
C ASP A 260 22.23 -16.05 -9.51
N LEU A 261 21.93 -15.19 -10.50
CA LEU A 261 22.75 -15.02 -11.67
C LEU A 261 23.94 -14.11 -11.36
N ASP A 262 24.86 -14.01 -12.31
CA ASP A 262 26.06 -13.18 -12.25
C ASP A 262 25.70 -11.80 -12.84
N ASP A 263 25.26 -10.86 -12.00
CA ASP A 263 24.69 -9.56 -12.43
C ASP A 263 25.65 -8.72 -13.31
N ASP A 264 26.96 -8.94 -13.17
CA ASP A 264 28.01 -8.33 -14.02
C ASP A 264 28.13 -9.01 -15.41
N VAL A 265 27.30 -10.02 -15.75
CA VAL A 265 27.47 -10.89 -16.94
C VAL A 265 26.15 -11.26 -17.65
N ASP A 266 25.78 -10.43 -18.65
CA ASP A 266 24.62 -10.61 -19.55
C ASP A 266 24.33 -12.07 -20.00
N PRO A 267 23.06 -12.51 -19.95
CA PRO A 267 22.60 -13.75 -20.57
C PRO A 267 22.94 -13.85 -22.08
N VAL A 268 23.61 -14.94 -22.47
CA VAL A 268 24.09 -15.09 -23.87
C VAL A 268 23.08 -15.84 -24.72
N VAL A 269 22.31 -15.10 -25.53
CA VAL A 269 21.34 -15.64 -26.51
C VAL A 269 21.94 -15.71 -27.93
N ASP A 270 22.16 -16.93 -28.46
CA ASP A 270 22.61 -17.21 -29.86
C ASP A 270 21.64 -18.15 -30.56
N GLY A 271 20.74 -17.61 -31.39
CA GLY A 271 19.76 -18.37 -32.16
C GLY A 271 18.79 -19.17 -31.27
N ASN A 272 19.07 -20.46 -31.10
CA ASN A 272 18.23 -21.41 -30.35
C ASN A 272 18.84 -21.81 -28.99
N HIS A 273 19.80 -21.05 -28.48
CA HIS A 273 20.63 -21.37 -27.34
C HIS A 273 20.78 -20.16 -26.43
N VAL A 274 20.38 -20.31 -25.17
CA VAL A 274 20.60 -19.36 -24.07
C VAL A 274 21.69 -19.95 -23.17
N ARG A 275 22.61 -19.12 -22.68
CA ARG A 275 23.48 -19.46 -21.54
C ARG A 275 23.26 -18.45 -20.42
N LEU A 276 23.07 -18.99 -19.23
CA LEU A 276 23.07 -18.25 -17.98
C LEU A 276 24.38 -18.50 -17.22
N THR A 277 24.87 -17.48 -16.53
CA THR A 277 26.04 -17.50 -15.64
C THR A 277 25.54 -17.34 -14.21
N LEU A 278 25.96 -18.22 -13.30
CA LEU A 278 25.66 -18.14 -11.86
C LEU A 278 26.72 -17.28 -11.16
N ASP A 279 26.38 -16.45 -10.18
CA ASP A 279 27.38 -15.80 -9.31
C ASP A 279 28.29 -16.85 -8.63
N ASP A 280 27.74 -17.63 -7.69
CA ASP A 280 28.53 -18.56 -6.86
C ASP A 280 28.66 -19.96 -7.48
N ALA A 281 29.85 -20.26 -8.01
CA ALA A 281 30.14 -21.51 -8.74
C ALA A 281 30.05 -22.78 -7.87
N LYS A 282 29.20 -23.74 -8.28
CA LYS A 282 28.76 -24.91 -7.48
C LYS A 282 29.81 -26.04 -7.32
N GLU A 283 29.70 -26.89 -6.29
CA GLU A 283 30.62 -28.05 -6.15
C GLU A 283 30.38 -29.12 -7.25
N ASN A 284 31.45 -29.83 -7.58
CA ASN A 284 31.43 -30.84 -8.65
C ASN A 284 30.60 -32.08 -8.25
N GLN A 285 29.51 -32.35 -8.98
CA GLN A 285 28.39 -33.29 -8.75
C GLN A 285 27.17 -32.72 -7.99
N ASP A 286 27.07 -31.41 -7.81
CA ASP A 286 25.87 -30.77 -7.27
C ASP A 286 24.73 -30.77 -8.32
N GLN A 287 23.50 -30.46 -7.88
CA GLN A 287 22.29 -30.63 -8.68
C GLN A 287 21.52 -29.31 -8.77
N VAL A 288 21.41 -28.76 -9.98
CA VAL A 288 20.53 -27.61 -10.28
C VAL A 288 19.27 -28.12 -10.96
N THR A 289 18.11 -27.63 -10.56
CA THR A 289 16.84 -27.80 -11.27
C THR A 289 16.55 -26.54 -12.06
N VAL A 290 16.52 -26.68 -13.38
CA VAL A 290 16.13 -25.62 -14.30
C VAL A 290 14.64 -25.77 -14.56
N LYS A 291 13.88 -24.71 -14.32
CA LYS A 291 12.53 -24.54 -14.82
C LYS A 291 12.54 -23.65 -16.07
N VAL A 292 11.48 -23.72 -16.88
CA VAL A 292 11.12 -22.70 -17.86
C VAL A 292 9.59 -22.57 -17.86
N SER A 293 9.10 -21.33 -17.80
CA SER A 293 7.72 -20.90 -17.61
C SER A 293 6.70 -21.38 -18.67
N ASP A 294 5.40 -21.31 -18.35
CA ASP A 294 4.28 -21.56 -19.30
C ASP A 294 3.62 -20.28 -19.85
N GLU A 295 4.26 -19.12 -19.63
CA GLU A 295 4.06 -17.86 -20.36
C GLU A 295 4.71 -17.96 -21.77
N VAL A 296 6.01 -18.30 -21.84
CA VAL A 296 6.76 -18.59 -23.10
C VAL A 296 6.55 -19.98 -23.71
N LEU A 297 6.19 -21.01 -22.93
CA LEU A 297 5.99 -22.41 -23.42
C LEU A 297 4.51 -22.84 -23.51
N GLU A 298 4.22 -23.96 -24.18
CA GLU A 298 2.84 -24.50 -24.23
C GLU A 298 2.42 -25.30 -22.96
N GLU A 299 3.40 -25.81 -22.19
CA GLU A 299 3.30 -26.40 -20.85
C GLU A 299 4.67 -26.20 -20.15
N GLU A 300 4.69 -25.85 -18.85
CA GLU A 300 5.87 -25.70 -17.97
C GLU A 300 6.92 -26.82 -18.15
N TYR A 301 8.20 -26.46 -18.15
CA TYR A 301 9.32 -27.41 -18.28
C TYR A 301 10.21 -27.46 -17.03
N GLU A 302 10.25 -28.61 -16.34
CA GLU A 302 11.12 -28.86 -15.17
C GLU A 302 12.20 -29.92 -15.48
N THR A 303 13.49 -29.63 -15.23
CA THR A 303 14.55 -30.66 -15.23
C THR A 303 15.72 -30.42 -14.27
N THR A 304 16.01 -31.41 -13.42
CA THR A 304 17.26 -31.45 -12.63
C THR A 304 18.44 -32.01 -13.43
N ILE A 305 19.55 -31.25 -13.47
CA ILE A 305 20.85 -31.64 -14.03
C ILE A 305 21.87 -32.03 -12.93
N GLU A 306 23.10 -32.40 -13.31
CA GLU A 306 24.21 -32.72 -12.39
C GLU A 306 25.44 -31.95 -12.91
N LEU A 307 25.85 -30.88 -12.23
CA LEU A 307 26.96 -30.01 -12.63
C LEU A 307 28.27 -30.78 -12.48
N PHE A 308 28.91 -31.11 -13.61
CA PHE A 308 29.99 -32.09 -13.62
C PHE A 308 31.11 -31.78 -14.63
N ASP A 309 31.87 -30.73 -14.34
CA ASP A 309 33.11 -30.50 -15.07
C ASP A 309 34.04 -31.73 -15.05
N THR A 310 34.49 -32.10 -16.25
CA THR A 310 35.68 -32.93 -16.50
C THR A 310 36.41 -32.54 -17.79
N THR A 311 36.20 -31.29 -18.23
CA THR A 311 36.82 -30.60 -19.36
C THR A 311 38.26 -30.22 -18.94
N VAL A 312 38.90 -29.27 -19.62
CA VAL A 312 40.21 -28.70 -19.22
C VAL A 312 40.33 -27.37 -19.97
N PRO A 313 40.37 -26.21 -19.29
CA PRO A 313 40.36 -24.90 -19.91
C PRO A 313 41.54 -24.73 -20.84
N THR A 314 41.26 -24.21 -22.03
CA THR A 314 42.27 -23.86 -23.02
C THR A 314 42.02 -22.45 -23.53
N ALA A 315 43.08 -21.64 -23.54
CA ALA A 315 43.13 -20.47 -24.40
C ALA A 315 42.92 -20.93 -25.86
N GLU A 316 41.97 -20.30 -26.55
CA GLU A 316 41.53 -20.64 -27.91
C GLU A 316 41.99 -19.59 -28.93
N GLU A 317 41.84 -18.30 -28.60
CA GLU A 317 42.19 -17.12 -29.41
C GLU A 317 43.22 -16.24 -28.67
N VAL A 318 43.98 -15.41 -29.41
CA VAL A 318 44.84 -14.34 -28.88
C VAL A 318 44.94 -13.25 -29.93
N GLU A 319 44.63 -12.00 -29.58
CA GLU A 319 44.75 -10.87 -30.50
C GLU A 319 45.41 -9.62 -29.90
N VAL A 320 45.23 -8.46 -30.53
CA VAL A 320 45.79 -7.17 -30.08
C VAL A 320 44.72 -6.12 -30.27
N THR A 321 44.11 -5.72 -29.15
CA THR A 321 43.13 -4.65 -29.07
C THR A 321 43.81 -3.28 -29.01
N GLY A 322 44.73 -3.05 -28.07
CA GLY A 322 45.42 -1.75 -27.89
C GLY A 322 46.92 -1.66 -28.21
N THR A 323 47.51 -0.45 -28.06
CA THR A 323 48.95 -0.22 -28.41
C THR A 323 49.90 -1.11 -27.64
N ASN A 324 49.51 -1.53 -26.44
CA ASN A 324 50.28 -2.23 -25.43
C ASN A 324 49.51 -3.41 -24.83
N GLU A 325 48.41 -3.81 -25.44
CA GLU A 325 47.39 -4.67 -24.86
C GLU A 325 47.21 -5.93 -25.71
N ILE A 326 46.93 -7.07 -25.06
CA ILE A 326 46.80 -8.38 -25.70
C ILE A 326 45.75 -9.17 -24.92
N GLU A 327 44.64 -9.50 -25.56
CA GLU A 327 43.62 -10.38 -24.98
C GLU A 327 43.89 -11.85 -25.28
N VAL A 328 43.39 -12.72 -24.39
CA VAL A 328 43.47 -14.17 -24.49
C VAL A 328 42.13 -14.79 -24.07
N VAL A 329 41.38 -15.31 -25.05
CA VAL A 329 40.05 -15.90 -24.82
C VAL A 329 40.16 -17.38 -24.45
N PHE A 330 39.41 -17.81 -23.44
CA PHE A 330 39.37 -19.17 -22.89
C PHE A 330 38.09 -19.94 -23.25
N SER A 331 38.19 -21.28 -23.21
CA SER A 331 37.10 -22.18 -23.57
C SER A 331 35.98 -22.30 -22.52
N GLU A 332 36.24 -21.86 -21.28
CA GLU A 332 35.37 -21.89 -20.10
C GLU A 332 35.95 -20.89 -19.08
N PRO A 333 35.15 -20.34 -18.14
CA PRO A 333 35.61 -19.37 -17.13
C PRO A 333 36.83 -19.85 -16.32
N ILE A 334 37.67 -18.90 -15.90
CA ILE A 334 38.91 -19.13 -15.18
C ILE A 334 38.75 -18.64 -13.75
N ASP A 335 38.85 -19.53 -12.76
CA ASP A 335 38.86 -19.19 -11.33
C ASP A 335 40.07 -18.28 -11.03
N VAL A 336 39.83 -16.96 -11.06
CA VAL A 336 40.86 -15.93 -10.93
C VAL A 336 41.44 -15.95 -9.51
N ASP A 337 40.58 -16.09 -8.50
CA ASP A 337 40.94 -16.00 -7.08
C ASP A 337 41.87 -17.13 -6.60
N ASN A 338 41.83 -18.32 -7.23
CA ASN A 338 42.78 -19.42 -6.99
C ASN A 338 43.95 -19.49 -8.00
N SER A 339 44.06 -18.53 -8.91
CA SER A 339 45.11 -18.43 -9.94
C SER A 339 46.34 -17.58 -9.50
N ASP A 340 47.36 -17.47 -10.36
CA ASP A 340 48.57 -16.62 -10.21
C ASP A 340 48.88 -15.98 -11.58
N GLU A 341 48.03 -15.03 -12.02
CA GLU A 341 48.00 -14.49 -13.38
C GLU A 341 49.29 -13.74 -13.73
N GLY A 342 49.89 -13.07 -12.75
CA GLY A 342 51.14 -12.31 -12.90
C GLY A 342 52.40 -13.11 -13.30
N ASP A 343 52.44 -14.44 -13.10
CA ASP A 343 53.48 -15.34 -13.66
C ASP A 343 52.87 -16.28 -14.75
N ALA A 344 51.56 -16.18 -15.06
CA ALA A 344 50.84 -17.05 -16.00
C ALA A 344 51.08 -16.75 -17.48
N PHE A 345 51.41 -15.51 -17.85
CA PHE A 345 51.55 -15.11 -19.25
C PHE A 345 52.99 -14.73 -19.63
N THR A 346 53.34 -14.87 -20.92
CA THR A 346 54.66 -14.49 -21.44
C THR A 346 54.59 -14.07 -22.90
N VAL A 347 54.91 -12.81 -23.17
CA VAL A 347 54.98 -12.22 -24.52
C VAL A 347 56.44 -12.08 -24.95
N GLU A 348 56.90 -12.86 -25.94
CA GLU A 348 58.23 -12.74 -26.55
C GLU A 348 58.17 -12.15 -27.97
N THR A 349 59.04 -11.17 -28.25
CA THR A 349 59.34 -10.82 -29.65
C THR A 349 60.07 -11.96 -30.36
N ASN A 350 59.86 -12.09 -31.69
CA ASN A 350 60.53 -13.00 -32.65
C ASN A 350 62.05 -13.23 -32.50
N ASN A 351 62.76 -12.35 -31.78
CA ASN A 351 64.19 -12.44 -31.54
C ASN A 351 64.56 -13.21 -30.25
N GLY A 352 63.58 -13.70 -29.50
CA GLY A 352 63.75 -14.25 -28.15
C GLY A 352 64.06 -13.14 -27.17
N THR A 353 63.17 -12.15 -27.09
CA THR A 353 63.22 -11.08 -26.09
C THR A 353 61.80 -10.83 -25.59
N THR A 354 61.56 -11.38 -24.40
CA THR A 354 60.42 -11.13 -23.52
C THR A 354 60.19 -9.62 -23.35
N LEU A 355 58.93 -9.20 -23.41
CA LEU A 355 58.48 -7.89 -22.95
C LEU A 355 58.37 -7.87 -21.41
N ILE A 356 57.73 -6.84 -20.88
CA ILE A 356 57.34 -6.73 -19.47
C ILE A 356 55.85 -6.45 -19.49
N ILE A 357 55.09 -7.38 -18.92
CA ILE A 357 53.69 -7.19 -18.51
C ILE A 357 53.72 -6.25 -17.29
N ASP A 358 52.81 -5.26 -17.23
CA ASP A 358 52.65 -4.38 -16.05
C ASP A 358 51.47 -4.86 -15.19
N SER A 359 50.34 -5.20 -15.81
CA SER A 359 49.15 -5.83 -15.21
C SER A 359 48.62 -6.99 -16.08
N VAL A 360 47.78 -7.83 -15.47
CA VAL A 360 46.81 -8.69 -16.14
C VAL A 360 45.49 -8.47 -15.41
N SER A 361 44.39 -8.43 -16.13
CA SER A 361 43.02 -8.52 -15.61
C SER A 361 42.26 -9.61 -16.36
N PHE A 362 41.10 -9.97 -15.86
CA PHE A 362 40.06 -10.66 -16.60
C PHE A 362 38.88 -9.70 -16.80
N ASP A 363 38.01 -10.04 -17.73
CA ASP A 363 36.61 -9.62 -17.78
C ASP A 363 35.79 -10.36 -16.71
N ASP A 364 34.57 -9.92 -16.51
CA ASP A 364 33.70 -10.36 -15.41
C ASP A 364 33.09 -11.74 -15.70
N SER A 365 32.96 -12.10 -16.99
CA SER A 365 32.73 -13.49 -17.43
C SER A 365 33.90 -14.45 -17.11
N GLU A 366 35.07 -13.92 -16.74
CA GLU A 366 36.35 -14.60 -16.54
C GLU A 366 36.86 -15.40 -17.77
N ARG A 367 36.35 -15.10 -18.97
CA ARG A 367 36.68 -15.81 -20.21
C ARG A 367 37.76 -15.12 -21.04
N VAL A 368 38.11 -13.87 -20.78
CA VAL A 368 39.02 -13.02 -21.55
C VAL A 368 40.07 -12.37 -20.64
N ALA A 369 41.32 -12.85 -20.71
CA ALA A 369 42.41 -12.22 -19.97
C ALA A 369 43.08 -11.09 -20.76
N THR A 370 42.99 -9.86 -20.25
CA THR A 370 43.60 -8.66 -20.82
C THR A 370 45.00 -8.43 -20.26
N ILE A 371 46.01 -8.43 -21.13
CA ILE A 371 47.44 -8.37 -20.74
C ILE A 371 48.04 -7.00 -21.12
N GLU A 372 48.18 -6.10 -20.14
CA GLU A 372 48.78 -4.78 -20.36
C GLU A 372 50.32 -4.84 -20.30
N LEU A 373 50.99 -4.19 -21.25
CA LEU A 373 52.44 -4.20 -21.41
C LEU A 373 53.04 -2.83 -21.08
N LEU A 374 54.06 -2.81 -20.21
CA LEU A 374 54.90 -1.64 -19.89
C LEU A 374 55.66 -1.02 -21.10
N SER A 375 55.44 -1.53 -22.32
CA SER A 375 55.89 -0.90 -23.57
C SER A 375 55.04 -1.32 -24.77
N SER A 376 54.49 -0.33 -25.47
CA SER A 376 53.75 -0.49 -26.72
C SER A 376 54.47 -1.36 -27.78
N LEU A 377 53.66 -2.05 -28.56
CA LEU A 377 54.01 -2.96 -29.63
C LEU A 377 54.57 -2.21 -30.87
N GLU A 378 55.28 -2.93 -31.74
CA GLU A 378 55.81 -2.42 -33.03
C GLU A 378 55.46 -3.45 -34.15
N ASP A 379 55.03 -2.98 -35.35
CA ASP A 379 54.82 -3.76 -36.60
C ASP A 379 55.73 -5.01 -36.71
N GLY A 380 55.16 -6.21 -36.48
CA GLY A 380 55.93 -7.46 -36.45
C GLY A 380 55.24 -8.68 -35.83
N GLU A 381 55.87 -9.85 -36.03
CA GLU A 381 55.41 -11.16 -35.53
C GLU A 381 55.97 -11.46 -34.11
N TYR A 382 55.10 -11.79 -33.15
CA TYR A 382 55.34 -12.08 -31.72
C TYR A 382 54.98 -13.54 -31.36
N GLU A 383 55.40 -14.00 -30.18
CA GLU A 383 55.12 -15.33 -29.62
C GLU A 383 54.50 -15.12 -28.22
N VAL A 384 53.17 -15.23 -28.09
CA VAL A 384 52.44 -15.15 -26.81
C VAL A 384 52.29 -16.57 -26.26
N SER A 385 52.54 -16.76 -24.97
CA SER A 385 52.40 -18.07 -24.31
C SER A 385 51.69 -17.95 -22.97
N VAL A 386 50.70 -18.81 -22.79
CA VAL A 386 50.17 -19.15 -21.46
C VAL A 386 51.11 -20.20 -20.86
N GLU A 387 51.58 -19.99 -19.63
CA GLU A 387 52.42 -20.91 -18.86
C GLU A 387 51.57 -21.91 -18.05
N ARG A 388 52.21 -22.97 -17.56
CA ARG A 388 51.50 -24.24 -17.30
C ARG A 388 51.10 -24.46 -15.83
N GLY A 389 49.84 -24.10 -15.51
CA GLY A 389 49.22 -24.36 -14.22
C GLY A 389 49.60 -23.32 -13.17
N GLU A 390 49.65 -22.08 -13.64
CA GLU A 390 49.52 -20.88 -12.81
C GLU A 390 48.04 -20.39 -12.86
N LEU A 391 47.30 -20.61 -13.97
CA LEU A 391 45.83 -20.50 -14.05
C LEU A 391 45.10 -21.84 -13.81
N VAL A 392 43.87 -21.75 -13.25
CA VAL A 392 42.94 -22.87 -12.99
C VAL A 392 41.49 -22.51 -13.34
N ASP A 393 40.66 -23.53 -13.60
CA ASP A 393 39.19 -23.45 -13.56
C ASP A 393 38.66 -23.70 -12.13
N TYR A 394 37.37 -23.42 -11.90
CA TYR A 394 36.66 -23.71 -10.64
C TYR A 394 36.68 -25.19 -10.21
N ALA A 395 36.88 -26.14 -11.13
CA ALA A 395 37.09 -27.56 -10.79
C ALA A 395 38.54 -27.88 -10.37
N GLY A 396 39.41 -26.86 -10.32
CA GLY A 396 40.83 -26.95 -9.96
C GLY A 396 41.69 -27.69 -10.98
N LEU A 397 41.24 -27.84 -12.23
CA LEU A 397 42.06 -28.33 -13.34
C LEU A 397 42.97 -27.18 -13.82
N ASN A 398 43.95 -27.46 -14.68
CA ASN A 398 45.05 -26.51 -14.93
C ASN A 398 45.16 -26.23 -16.42
N VAL A 399 45.12 -24.96 -16.79
CA VAL A 399 45.29 -24.51 -18.18
C VAL A 399 46.57 -25.13 -18.79
N PRO A 400 46.46 -25.87 -19.91
CA PRO A 400 47.62 -26.43 -20.59
C PRO A 400 48.36 -25.34 -21.36
N SER A 401 49.60 -25.06 -20.93
CA SER A 401 50.48 -24.12 -21.65
C SER A 401 50.45 -24.31 -23.17
N THR A 402 50.05 -23.23 -23.82
CA THR A 402 49.79 -23.08 -25.26
C THR A 402 50.50 -21.82 -25.73
N THR A 403 50.87 -21.78 -27.01
CA THR A 403 51.70 -20.72 -27.60
C THR A 403 51.14 -20.32 -28.96
N PHE A 404 50.95 -19.02 -29.15
CA PHE A 404 50.35 -18.41 -30.32
C PHE A 404 51.39 -17.59 -31.10
N ASP A 405 51.38 -17.72 -32.44
CA ASP A 405 52.16 -16.89 -33.37
C ASP A 405 51.30 -15.64 -33.70
N LEU A 406 51.58 -14.48 -33.09
CA LEU A 406 50.76 -13.26 -33.19
C LEU A 406 51.35 -12.24 -34.18
N ASP A 407 50.67 -11.94 -35.29
CA ASP A 407 51.13 -11.04 -36.36
C ASP A 407 50.58 -9.60 -36.13
N VAL A 408 51.29 -8.77 -35.36
CA VAL A 408 50.82 -7.43 -34.96
C VAL A 408 50.99 -6.40 -36.09
N THR A 409 49.88 -5.75 -36.47
CA THR A 409 49.86 -4.59 -37.37
C THR A 409 49.26 -3.38 -36.68
N ILE A 410 50.04 -2.30 -36.57
CA ILE A 410 49.61 -1.02 -36.00
C ILE A 410 48.51 -0.40 -36.88
N ASP A 411 47.39 0.03 -36.29
CA ASP A 411 46.42 0.85 -36.99
C ASP A 411 46.82 2.35 -37.03
N GLU A 412 46.34 3.06 -38.05
CA GLU A 412 46.56 4.51 -38.28
C GLU A 412 45.21 5.22 -38.62
N ASN A 413 44.06 4.62 -38.27
CA ASN A 413 42.70 5.15 -38.46
C ASN A 413 42.04 5.41 -37.09
N PRO A 414 41.20 6.46 -36.93
CA PRO A 414 40.37 6.63 -35.73
C PRO A 414 39.07 5.81 -35.82
N PRO A 415 38.40 5.54 -34.67
CA PRO A 415 37.19 4.72 -34.61
C PRO A 415 36.01 5.35 -35.37
N VAL A 416 35.12 4.50 -35.90
CA VAL A 416 33.95 4.91 -36.69
C VAL A 416 32.71 4.12 -36.27
N ILE A 417 31.59 4.83 -36.11
CA ILE A 417 30.25 4.24 -35.89
C ILE A 417 29.88 3.31 -37.06
N GLU A 418 29.53 2.05 -36.77
CA GLU A 418 28.92 1.11 -37.74
C GLU A 418 27.39 1.21 -37.69
N GLU A 419 26.81 1.17 -36.49
CA GLU A 419 25.37 1.14 -36.19
C GLU A 419 25.08 2.07 -34.98
N ALA A 420 23.81 2.45 -34.77
CA ALA A 420 23.34 3.04 -33.51
C ALA A 420 21.82 2.93 -33.46
N TYR A 421 21.27 2.67 -32.28
CA TYR A 421 19.83 2.58 -32.04
C TYR A 421 19.49 3.23 -30.69
N ALA A 422 18.20 3.41 -30.44
CA ALA A 422 17.67 3.83 -29.15
C ALA A 422 16.55 2.85 -28.79
N GLU A 423 16.57 2.35 -27.56
CA GLU A 423 15.56 1.42 -27.05
C GLU A 423 14.31 2.20 -26.65
N ASN A 424 14.48 3.16 -25.73
CA ASN A 424 13.43 4.06 -25.24
C ASN A 424 13.74 5.54 -25.58
N GLN A 425 13.04 6.48 -24.93
CA GLN A 425 13.24 7.92 -25.17
C GLN A 425 14.41 8.55 -24.39
N GLN A 426 15.11 7.79 -23.54
CA GLN A 426 16.23 8.27 -22.72
C GLN A 426 17.56 7.57 -23.03
N TYR A 427 17.56 6.38 -23.64
CA TYR A 427 18.75 5.55 -23.79
C TYR A 427 19.13 5.29 -25.27
N VAL A 428 20.43 5.28 -25.56
CA VAL A 428 21.01 5.12 -26.91
C VAL A 428 22.30 4.32 -26.86
N VAL A 429 22.39 3.23 -27.62
CA VAL A 429 23.61 2.44 -27.83
C VAL A 429 24.23 2.78 -29.20
N VAL A 430 25.56 2.91 -29.24
CA VAL A 430 26.32 3.33 -30.42
C VAL A 430 27.51 2.39 -30.68
N GLN A 431 27.31 1.40 -31.54
CA GLN A 431 28.35 0.46 -31.97
C GLN A 431 29.42 1.12 -32.87
N PHE A 432 30.68 1.02 -32.46
CA PHE A 432 31.87 1.37 -33.26
C PHE A 432 32.51 0.14 -33.91
N ASN A 433 33.35 0.36 -34.92
CA ASN A 433 34.01 -0.73 -35.66
C ASN A 433 35.23 -1.36 -34.95
N GLU A 434 35.57 -0.87 -33.76
CA GLU A 434 36.75 -1.22 -32.95
C GLU A 434 36.59 -0.63 -31.55
N ASN A 435 37.31 -1.17 -30.56
CA ASN A 435 37.21 -0.75 -29.16
C ASN A 435 37.63 0.73 -28.97
N ILE A 436 36.95 1.42 -28.05
CA ILE A 436 37.05 2.87 -27.83
C ILE A 436 37.35 3.23 -26.37
N SER A 437 37.78 4.47 -26.16
CA SER A 437 38.06 5.07 -24.84
C SER A 437 37.98 6.61 -24.91
N PHE A 438 37.88 7.30 -23.78
CA PHE A 438 37.87 8.78 -23.71
C PHE A 438 39.29 9.40 -23.71
N GLU A 439 39.54 10.42 -24.55
CA GLU A 439 40.90 10.93 -24.89
C GLU A 439 41.77 11.45 -23.71
N ASP A 440 41.19 11.90 -22.60
CA ASP A 440 41.93 12.50 -21.44
C ASP A 440 41.48 11.89 -20.10
N SER A 441 41.02 10.61 -20.11
CA SER A 441 40.47 9.93 -18.94
C SER A 441 41.45 9.78 -17.77
N SER A 442 40.90 9.72 -16.56
CA SER A 442 41.67 9.54 -15.32
C SER A 442 41.40 8.19 -14.63
N GLU A 443 42.36 7.74 -13.82
CA GLU A 443 42.26 6.50 -13.01
C GLU A 443 41.04 6.51 -12.04
N GLU A 444 40.38 7.66 -11.86
CA GLU A 444 39.24 7.90 -10.94
C GLU A 444 37.90 7.98 -11.71
N GLU A 445 37.93 8.02 -13.05
CA GLU A 445 36.75 7.98 -13.96
C GLU A 445 36.51 6.58 -14.54
N ILE A 446 37.50 5.68 -14.40
CA ILE A 446 37.44 4.26 -14.82
C ILE A 446 36.88 3.38 -13.69
N GLU A 447 36.86 3.89 -12.46
CA GLU A 447 36.50 3.16 -11.23
C GLU A 447 35.06 3.50 -10.76
N THR A 448 34.27 4.23 -11.59
CA THR A 448 32.93 4.77 -11.23
C THR A 448 31.92 4.89 -12.38
N GLY A 449 32.25 4.51 -13.62
CA GLY A 449 31.42 4.73 -14.83
C GLY A 449 31.26 6.21 -15.28
N ASP A 450 31.20 7.14 -14.33
CA ASP A 450 30.98 8.57 -14.53
C ASP A 450 32.07 9.30 -15.36
N ALA A 451 31.72 9.73 -16.56
CA ALA A 451 32.53 10.64 -17.36
C ALA A 451 32.53 12.08 -16.81
N ASP A 452 33.70 12.75 -16.73
CA ASP A 452 33.77 14.18 -16.34
C ASP A 452 32.76 15.01 -17.14
N ALA A 453 32.04 15.91 -16.47
CA ALA A 453 30.94 16.69 -17.08
C ALA A 453 31.33 17.52 -18.32
N SER A 454 32.61 17.67 -18.65
CA SER A 454 33.09 18.24 -19.92
C SER A 454 33.18 17.24 -21.10
N ILE A 455 32.84 15.97 -20.88
CA ILE A 455 32.55 14.94 -21.89
C ILE A 455 31.04 14.94 -22.19
N LEU A 456 30.19 14.92 -21.16
CA LEU A 456 28.73 15.05 -21.28
C LEU A 456 28.32 16.29 -22.10
N ASP A 457 28.95 17.45 -21.84
CA ASP A 457 28.77 18.71 -22.59
C ASP A 457 29.06 18.59 -24.12
N LYS A 458 29.70 17.50 -24.58
CA LYS A 458 30.09 17.21 -25.99
C LYS A 458 29.25 16.12 -26.68
N ILE A 459 28.47 15.34 -25.92
CA ILE A 459 27.60 14.28 -26.44
C ILE A 459 26.16 14.78 -26.30
N TYR A 460 25.46 14.97 -27.43
CA TYR A 460 24.13 15.57 -27.40
C TYR A 460 23.25 15.09 -28.56
N HIS A 461 21.96 14.93 -28.30
CA HIS A 461 20.97 14.70 -29.36
C HIS A 461 20.35 16.01 -29.82
N THR A 462 19.91 16.08 -31.08
CA THR A 462 19.16 17.19 -31.70
C THR A 462 19.88 18.56 -31.77
N ASN A 463 20.40 19.10 -30.65
CA ASN A 463 21.23 20.30 -30.54
C ASN A 463 21.99 20.34 -29.21
N SER A 464 23.08 21.11 -29.13
CA SER A 464 23.96 21.27 -27.96
C SER A 464 23.33 22.07 -26.79
N SER A 465 22.11 21.71 -26.41
CA SER A 465 21.46 22.03 -25.14
C SER A 465 20.77 20.82 -24.52
N ASN A 466 20.80 19.66 -25.20
CA ASN A 466 20.23 18.39 -24.77
C ASN A 466 21.39 17.41 -24.74
N THR A 467 22.25 17.61 -23.75
CA THR A 467 23.45 16.80 -23.48
C THR A 467 23.05 15.45 -22.91
N ALA A 468 23.93 14.46 -23.03
CA ALA A 468 23.81 13.25 -22.24
C ALA A 468 23.92 13.57 -20.74
N ASP A 469 23.34 12.70 -19.91
CA ASP A 469 23.38 12.80 -18.45
C ASP A 469 24.39 11.80 -17.85
N LYS A 470 24.24 10.50 -18.16
CA LYS A 470 25.30 9.47 -18.04
C LYS A 470 25.83 9.09 -19.43
N VAL A 471 27.12 8.73 -19.53
CA VAL A 471 27.68 8.01 -20.69
C VAL A 471 28.71 6.99 -20.24
N GLU A 472 28.74 5.83 -20.90
CA GLU A 472 29.57 4.69 -20.53
C GLU A 472 30.09 3.96 -21.78
N ILE A 473 31.17 3.21 -21.64
CA ILE A 473 31.82 2.46 -22.72
C ILE A 473 32.08 1.05 -22.20
N ASP A 474 31.33 0.07 -22.68
CA ASP A 474 31.86 -1.28 -22.82
C ASP A 474 32.59 -1.39 -24.17
N GLY A 475 33.77 -2.03 -24.16
CA GLY A 475 34.51 -2.49 -25.34
C GLY A 475 34.47 -1.56 -26.56
N SER A 476 33.50 -1.81 -27.44
CA SER A 476 33.32 -1.13 -28.74
C SER A 476 31.98 -0.40 -28.90
N GLU A 477 31.22 -0.30 -27.82
CA GLU A 477 29.91 0.35 -27.74
C GLU A 477 30.05 1.67 -26.94
N LEU A 478 29.12 2.59 -27.13
CA LEU A 478 28.99 3.79 -26.30
C LEU A 478 27.53 3.92 -25.90
N HIS A 479 27.29 3.78 -24.60
CA HIS A 479 26.00 3.80 -23.95
C HIS A 479 25.73 5.24 -23.49
N VAL A 480 24.55 5.77 -23.78
CA VAL A 480 24.24 7.20 -23.63
C VAL A 480 22.83 7.38 -23.08
N TRP A 481 22.74 7.87 -21.85
CA TRP A 481 21.48 8.19 -21.18
C TRP A 481 21.18 9.70 -21.24
N PHE A 482 19.90 10.05 -21.17
CA PHE A 482 19.38 11.41 -21.16
C PHE A 482 18.36 11.57 -20.03
N ASP A 483 18.41 12.69 -19.30
CA ASP A 483 17.38 13.04 -18.32
C ASP A 483 16.02 13.35 -18.98
N ALA A 484 14.96 13.36 -18.17
CA ALA A 484 13.58 13.63 -18.61
C ALA A 484 13.40 14.99 -19.32
N ASP A 485 14.11 16.04 -18.87
CA ASP A 485 14.09 17.41 -19.44
C ASP A 485 14.81 17.47 -20.81
N HIS A 486 15.65 16.46 -21.11
CA HIS A 486 16.44 16.30 -22.33
C HIS A 486 16.13 15.04 -23.16
N THR A 487 15.00 14.37 -22.95
CA THR A 487 14.49 13.23 -23.74
C THR A 487 14.61 13.34 -25.28
N LEU A 488 14.82 12.20 -25.94
CA LEU A 488 14.89 12.02 -27.39
C LEU A 488 13.53 12.33 -28.07
N PRO A 489 13.52 12.92 -29.29
CA PRO A 489 12.28 13.20 -30.00
C PRO A 489 11.79 11.98 -30.78
N SER A 490 10.56 11.55 -30.49
CA SER A 490 9.87 10.44 -31.18
C SER A 490 10.01 10.39 -32.70
N GLY A 491 10.27 9.19 -33.22
CA GLY A 491 10.70 8.93 -34.59
C GLY A 491 12.16 9.32 -34.82
N SER A 492 12.50 9.79 -36.02
CA SER A 492 13.90 10.03 -36.41
C SER A 492 14.63 11.09 -35.57
N ALA A 493 15.43 10.62 -34.60
CA ALA A 493 16.37 11.39 -33.80
C ALA A 493 17.79 11.42 -34.42
N ASN A 494 18.70 12.17 -33.81
CA ASN A 494 20.11 12.26 -34.21
C ASN A 494 20.99 12.52 -32.98
N LEU A 495 21.92 11.61 -32.67
CA LEU A 495 22.99 11.81 -31.70
C LEU A 495 24.22 12.43 -32.37
N THR A 496 24.91 13.35 -31.68
CA THR A 496 26.15 14.02 -32.11
C THR A 496 27.22 13.88 -31.03
N ILE A 497 28.46 13.61 -31.46
CA ILE A 497 29.66 13.55 -30.62
C ILE A 497 30.66 14.55 -31.22
N GLU A 498 31.10 15.57 -30.48
CA GLU A 498 32.02 16.62 -30.99
C GLU A 498 33.43 16.08 -31.33
N GLU A 499 34.31 16.92 -31.90
CA GLU A 499 35.73 16.58 -32.17
C GLU A 499 36.55 16.51 -30.85
N GLU A 500 37.57 15.65 -30.79
CA GLU A 500 38.43 15.47 -29.59
C GLU A 500 37.61 14.94 -28.36
N VAL A 501 36.91 13.81 -28.54
CA VAL A 501 36.18 13.04 -27.50
C VAL A 501 36.76 11.64 -27.28
N LEU A 502 36.77 10.81 -28.33
CA LEU A 502 37.12 9.39 -28.28
C LEU A 502 38.48 9.11 -28.94
N GLU A 503 39.22 8.12 -28.46
CA GLU A 503 40.28 7.43 -29.20
C GLU A 503 40.10 5.91 -29.16
N ASP A 504 40.62 5.22 -30.19
CA ASP A 504 40.73 3.75 -30.15
C ASP A 504 41.81 3.32 -29.14
N ASN A 505 41.85 2.04 -28.77
CA ASN A 505 42.92 1.50 -27.92
C ASN A 505 44.32 1.62 -28.59
N TRP A 506 44.41 2.05 -29.87
CA TRP A 506 45.66 2.36 -30.58
C TRP A 506 46.13 3.82 -30.45
N GLY A 507 45.37 4.71 -29.79
CA GLY A 507 45.68 6.12 -29.61
C GLY A 507 45.46 6.99 -30.86
N ASN A 508 44.48 6.63 -31.69
CA ASN A 508 44.02 7.37 -32.86
C ASN A 508 42.75 8.17 -32.52
N VAL A 509 42.94 9.33 -31.87
CA VAL A 509 41.88 10.32 -31.61
C VAL A 509 40.99 10.61 -32.82
N GLN A 510 39.68 10.68 -32.58
CA GLN A 510 38.63 11.08 -33.50
C GLN A 510 38.76 12.58 -33.91
N GLU A 511 39.50 12.84 -35.00
CA GLU A 511 39.77 14.20 -35.56
C GLU A 511 38.55 14.94 -36.19
N ASP A 512 37.38 14.32 -36.38
CA ASP A 512 36.19 14.90 -37.05
C ASP A 512 34.88 14.55 -36.27
N GLU A 513 34.02 15.56 -36.02
CA GLU A 513 32.65 15.49 -35.46
C GLU A 513 31.83 14.30 -36.03
N LEU A 514 31.31 13.44 -35.15
CA LEU A 514 30.46 12.29 -35.51
C LEU A 514 28.97 12.62 -35.33
N THR A 515 28.13 12.03 -36.18
CA THR A 515 26.66 12.18 -36.09
C THR A 515 25.98 10.96 -36.69
N THR A 516 25.09 10.33 -35.93
CA THR A 516 24.27 9.18 -36.35
C THR A 516 22.78 9.56 -36.40
N SER A 517 21.94 8.69 -36.94
CA SER A 517 20.49 8.88 -37.05
C SER A 517 19.75 7.55 -36.96
N PHE A 518 18.98 7.39 -35.88
CA PHE A 518 18.10 6.25 -35.60
C PHE A 518 16.63 6.71 -35.61
N GLU A 519 15.68 5.79 -35.51
CA GLU A 519 14.29 6.10 -35.14
C GLU A 519 14.11 5.74 -33.67
N VAL A 520 13.30 6.50 -32.94
CA VAL A 520 13.02 6.33 -31.51
C VAL A 520 11.53 6.03 -31.34
N THR A 521 11.22 5.00 -30.58
CA THR A 521 9.85 4.66 -30.14
C THR A 521 9.31 5.73 -29.18
N VAL A 522 8.02 5.67 -28.88
CA VAL A 522 7.43 6.36 -27.73
C VAL A 522 6.98 5.23 -26.84
N ASP A 523 7.38 5.26 -25.58
CA ASP A 523 6.70 4.48 -24.55
C ASP A 523 5.35 5.16 -24.28
N GLU A 524 4.25 4.43 -24.49
CA GLU A 524 2.87 4.87 -24.17
C GLU A 524 2.24 3.91 -23.15
N ASP A 525 3.04 3.06 -22.49
CA ASP A 525 2.60 2.01 -21.57
C ASP A 525 3.00 2.39 -20.12
N ALA A 526 2.06 2.28 -19.18
CA ALA A 526 2.22 2.62 -17.77
C ALA A 526 3.12 1.60 -17.02
N PRO A 527 3.64 1.93 -15.82
CA PRO A 527 4.25 0.92 -14.96
C PRO A 527 3.18 -0.08 -14.48
N THR A 528 3.61 -1.28 -14.11
CA THR A 528 2.77 -2.35 -13.54
C THR A 528 3.47 -2.99 -12.33
N ILE A 529 2.69 -3.60 -11.43
CA ILE A 529 3.23 -4.24 -10.21
C ILE A 529 3.82 -5.60 -10.58
N ALA A 530 5.14 -5.74 -10.42
CA ALA A 530 5.88 -6.97 -10.62
C ALA A 530 5.71 -7.93 -9.42
N SER A 531 5.95 -7.44 -8.19
CA SER A 531 5.83 -8.23 -6.97
C SER A 531 5.30 -7.44 -5.76
N VAL A 532 4.79 -8.16 -4.76
CA VAL A 532 4.48 -7.64 -3.42
C VAL A 532 4.88 -8.67 -2.39
N GLU A 533 5.92 -8.39 -1.60
CA GLU A 533 6.53 -9.36 -0.67
C GLU A 533 6.79 -8.77 0.72
N GLN A 534 6.48 -9.53 1.78
CA GLN A 534 6.78 -9.17 3.17
C GLN A 534 8.30 -9.17 3.43
N GLU A 535 8.82 -8.16 4.12
CA GLU A 535 10.26 -8.08 4.42
C GLU A 535 10.72 -9.16 5.42
N GLU A 536 11.96 -9.68 5.28
CA GLU A 536 12.48 -10.75 6.16
C GLU A 536 12.53 -10.30 7.63
N ASP A 537 12.03 -11.16 8.53
CA ASP A 537 11.84 -10.89 9.97
C ASP A 537 10.95 -9.65 10.29
N SER A 538 10.25 -9.05 9.32
CA SER A 538 9.30 -7.93 9.52
C SER A 538 7.87 -8.39 9.79
N GLN A 539 7.12 -7.57 10.52
CA GLN A 539 5.71 -7.79 10.88
C GLN A 539 4.79 -6.62 10.48
N ASP A 540 5.37 -5.49 10.08
CA ASP A 540 4.71 -4.23 9.79
C ASP A 540 5.24 -3.54 8.52
N SER A 541 6.01 -4.24 7.68
CA SER A 541 6.42 -3.76 6.35
C SER A 541 6.43 -4.84 5.25
N PHE A 542 6.18 -4.41 4.02
CA PHE A 542 6.30 -5.18 2.79
C PHE A 542 6.83 -4.30 1.65
N LYS A 543 7.50 -4.91 0.67
CA LYS A 543 7.91 -4.27 -0.57
C LYS A 543 6.81 -4.35 -1.62
N VAL A 544 6.75 -3.34 -2.48
CA VAL A 544 6.01 -3.34 -3.75
C VAL A 544 7.03 -2.99 -4.84
N GLU A 545 7.18 -3.88 -5.80
CA GLU A 545 8.15 -3.81 -6.90
C GLU A 545 7.39 -3.59 -8.21
N PHE A 546 7.92 -2.73 -9.08
CA PHE A 546 7.31 -2.33 -10.34
C PHE A 546 8.21 -2.68 -11.53
N ASP A 547 7.62 -2.88 -12.70
CA ASP A 547 8.35 -3.18 -13.95
C ASP A 547 9.17 -2.00 -14.53
N LYS A 548 9.16 -0.83 -13.88
CA LYS A 548 9.82 0.41 -14.32
C LYS A 548 10.17 1.34 -13.16
N ASP A 549 11.25 2.12 -13.33
CA ASP A 549 11.55 3.31 -12.52
C ASP A 549 10.35 4.28 -12.40
N LEU A 550 9.94 4.57 -11.17
CA LEU A 550 8.87 5.51 -10.85
C LEU A 550 9.38 6.96 -10.72
N ALA A 551 8.45 7.91 -10.75
CA ALA A 551 8.76 9.33 -10.57
C ALA A 551 8.98 9.74 -9.09
N ASP A 552 10.14 10.33 -8.77
CA ASP A 552 10.50 10.95 -7.48
C ASP A 552 10.07 12.45 -7.39
N SER A 553 9.01 12.88 -8.09
CA SER A 553 8.53 14.27 -7.94
C SER A 553 7.09 14.55 -8.36
N GLY A 554 6.15 14.51 -7.42
CA GLY A 554 4.76 14.91 -7.68
C GLY A 554 3.88 14.93 -6.43
N ASP A 555 2.59 15.17 -6.65
CA ASP A 555 1.53 14.46 -5.92
C ASP A 555 1.29 13.06 -6.58
N GLU A 556 1.96 12.80 -7.71
CA GLU A 556 1.86 11.63 -8.61
C GLU A 556 3.06 10.64 -8.48
N ALA A 557 3.82 10.73 -7.37
CA ALA A 557 5.10 10.06 -7.17
C ALA A 557 4.99 8.64 -6.57
N GLY A 558 6.01 7.80 -6.82
CA GLY A 558 6.06 6.42 -6.30
C GLY A 558 6.08 6.33 -4.77
N ASP A 559 6.74 7.27 -4.07
CA ASP A 559 6.75 7.34 -2.61
C ASP A 559 5.45 7.94 -2.01
N ASN A 560 4.51 8.41 -2.83
CA ASN A 560 3.34 9.09 -2.30
C ASN A 560 2.33 8.11 -1.71
N ARG A 561 2.34 8.00 -0.37
CA ARG A 561 1.39 7.23 0.44
C ARG A 561 -0.11 7.42 0.10
N SER A 562 -0.56 8.50 -0.54
CA SER A 562 -1.98 8.60 -0.96
C SER A 562 -2.36 7.69 -2.13
N ASN A 563 -1.37 7.17 -2.85
CA ASN A 563 -1.51 6.37 -4.06
C ASN A 563 -1.71 4.87 -3.74
N TYR A 564 -1.67 4.52 -2.45
CA TYR A 564 -1.73 3.17 -1.93
C TYR A 564 -2.86 3.08 -0.90
N SER A 565 -3.66 2.02 -0.98
CA SER A 565 -4.62 1.65 0.07
C SER A 565 -4.63 0.14 0.28
N LEU A 566 -4.94 -0.30 1.50
CA LEU A 566 -4.81 -1.68 1.93
C LEU A 566 -6.05 -2.11 2.73
N VAL A 567 -6.61 -3.27 2.40
CA VAL A 567 -7.73 -3.88 3.13
C VAL A 567 -7.45 -5.35 3.47
N ASP A 568 -8.08 -5.86 4.54
CA ASP A 568 -7.89 -7.22 5.05
C ASP A 568 -8.84 -8.28 4.43
N GLU A 569 -8.87 -9.50 5.00
CA GLU A 569 -9.70 -10.61 4.48
C GLU A 569 -11.22 -10.44 4.67
N ASP A 570 -11.66 -9.66 5.67
CA ASP A 570 -13.07 -9.36 5.93
C ASP A 570 -13.50 -8.07 5.18
N GLY A 571 -12.55 -7.21 4.81
CA GLY A 571 -12.69 -6.03 3.96
C GLY A 571 -12.71 -4.71 4.73
N ASP A 572 -12.06 -4.65 5.89
CA ASP A 572 -11.86 -3.42 6.68
C ASP A 572 -10.50 -2.76 6.31
N ASP A 573 -10.41 -1.43 6.46
CA ASP A 573 -9.25 -0.62 6.03
C ASP A 573 -8.04 -0.75 6.98
N VAL A 574 -6.86 -1.07 6.43
CA VAL A 574 -5.59 -1.17 7.19
C VAL A 574 -4.76 0.11 7.03
N SER A 575 -4.35 0.72 8.15
CA SER A 575 -3.53 1.94 8.15
C SER A 575 -2.19 1.72 7.46
N ILE A 576 -1.90 2.51 6.42
CA ILE A 576 -0.53 2.70 5.92
C ILE A 576 0.14 3.85 6.69
N ASN A 577 1.24 3.56 7.36
CA ASN A 577 2.05 4.50 8.11
C ASN A 577 2.98 5.31 7.20
N SER A 578 3.76 4.67 6.34
CA SER A 578 4.56 5.32 5.29
C SER A 578 4.66 4.48 4.02
N VAL A 579 5.02 5.15 2.92
CA VAL A 579 5.58 4.53 1.72
C VAL A 579 6.85 5.33 1.44
N ASP A 580 7.95 4.63 1.21
CA ASP A 580 9.28 5.21 0.99
C ASP A 580 10.00 4.37 -0.08
N PHE A 581 10.79 4.96 -0.98
CA PHE A 581 11.61 4.19 -1.93
C PHE A 581 12.58 3.25 -1.20
N TYR A 582 12.80 2.05 -1.75
CA TYR A 582 13.69 1.08 -1.16
C TYR A 582 15.16 1.55 -1.23
N VAL A 583 15.88 1.34 -0.13
CA VAL A 583 17.31 1.66 0.01
C VAL A 583 18.02 0.43 0.56
N ASP A 584 19.10 0.03 -0.10
CA ASP A 584 19.85 -1.18 0.24
C ASP A 584 20.89 -0.99 1.37
N ASP A 585 21.66 -2.05 1.63
CA ASP A 585 22.63 -2.15 2.73
C ASP A 585 23.93 -1.34 2.49
N ASP A 586 24.21 -0.93 1.24
CA ASP A 586 25.32 -0.03 0.87
C ASP A 586 24.86 1.44 0.73
N GLY A 587 23.58 1.67 0.46
CA GLY A 587 22.87 2.95 0.60
C GLY A 587 22.39 3.56 -0.72
N ASP A 588 22.31 2.77 -1.79
CA ASP A 588 21.76 3.20 -3.08
C ASP A 588 20.22 3.01 -3.11
N THR A 589 19.53 3.74 -3.99
CA THR A 589 18.06 3.88 -4.00
C THR A 589 17.46 3.26 -5.24
N HIS A 590 16.48 2.38 -5.02
CA HIS A 590 15.79 1.58 -6.05
C HIS A 590 14.46 2.28 -6.35
N TYR A 591 14.33 2.89 -7.53
CA TYR A 591 13.16 3.73 -7.89
C TYR A 591 12.00 2.91 -8.51
N ASP A 592 12.24 1.64 -8.81
CA ASP A 592 11.27 0.60 -9.15
C ASP A 592 10.58 0.00 -7.91
N THR A 593 11.11 0.22 -6.71
CA THR A 593 10.71 -0.53 -5.50
C THR A 593 10.39 0.42 -4.35
N VAL A 594 9.25 0.22 -3.69
CA VAL A 594 8.86 0.97 -2.48
C VAL A 594 8.63 0.04 -1.30
N VAL A 595 8.98 0.48 -0.10
CA VAL A 595 8.64 -0.18 1.17
C VAL A 595 7.37 0.48 1.72
N VAL A 596 6.31 -0.30 1.85
CA VAL A 596 5.06 0.09 2.48
C VAL A 596 5.11 -0.35 3.95
N THR A 597 5.01 0.60 4.88
CA THR A 597 4.94 0.32 6.32
C THR A 597 3.51 0.52 6.80
N VAL A 598 2.96 -0.43 7.57
CA VAL A 598 1.57 -0.47 8.06
C VAL A 598 1.48 -0.33 9.58
N ASP A 599 0.28 -0.36 10.16
CA ASP A 599 0.11 -0.61 11.59
C ASP A 599 0.45 -2.07 11.94
N ASN A 600 0.89 -2.30 13.17
CA ASN A 600 1.28 -3.65 13.64
C ASN A 600 0.06 -4.59 13.72
N ASP A 601 0.34 -5.89 13.62
CA ASP A 601 -0.62 -7.02 13.65
C ASP A 601 -1.43 -7.25 12.35
N ALA A 602 -1.03 -6.65 11.23
CA ALA A 602 -1.59 -6.86 9.88
C ALA A 602 -1.21 -8.23 9.25
N TYR A 603 -1.55 -9.34 9.91
CA TYR A 603 -1.30 -10.70 9.39
C TYR A 603 -2.52 -11.29 8.68
N GLY A 604 -2.33 -11.98 7.55
CA GLY A 604 -3.39 -12.66 6.79
C GLY A 604 -3.45 -12.29 5.29
N ASP A 605 -4.50 -12.77 4.61
CA ASP A 605 -4.83 -12.38 3.22
C ASP A 605 -5.18 -10.88 3.18
N HIS A 606 -4.48 -10.10 2.35
CA HIS A 606 -4.69 -8.66 2.15
C HIS A 606 -4.88 -8.31 0.67
N VAL A 607 -5.59 -7.21 0.40
CA VAL A 607 -5.66 -6.59 -0.93
C VAL A 607 -5.06 -5.19 -0.89
N LEU A 608 -3.94 -5.01 -1.60
CA LEU A 608 -3.35 -3.71 -1.90
C LEU A 608 -4.04 -3.16 -3.15
N THR A 609 -4.44 -1.89 -3.13
CA THR A 609 -4.89 -1.15 -4.33
C THR A 609 -3.91 0.00 -4.58
N VAL A 610 -3.44 0.13 -5.82
CA VAL A 610 -2.51 1.19 -6.25
C VAL A 610 -3.16 2.01 -7.39
N GLU A 611 -3.10 3.33 -7.32
CA GLU A 611 -3.56 4.28 -8.35
C GLU A 611 -2.69 5.55 -8.40
N ASP A 612 -2.79 6.37 -9.46
CA ASP A 612 -2.12 7.69 -9.60
C ASP A 612 -0.56 7.70 -9.50
N VAL A 613 0.10 6.55 -9.66
CA VAL A 613 1.58 6.44 -9.77
C VAL A 613 2.05 6.66 -11.23
N GLU A 614 3.02 7.57 -11.44
CA GLU A 614 3.67 7.79 -12.75
C GLU A 614 5.07 7.14 -12.86
N ASP A 615 5.41 6.60 -14.05
CA ASP A 615 6.81 6.29 -14.42
C ASP A 615 7.65 7.56 -14.67
N THR A 616 8.97 7.41 -14.81
CA THR A 616 9.89 8.52 -15.13
C THR A 616 9.60 9.28 -16.44
N LEU A 617 8.72 8.77 -17.31
CA LEU A 617 8.26 9.40 -18.56
C LEU A 617 6.90 10.11 -18.43
N GLY A 618 6.17 9.89 -17.33
CA GLY A 618 4.84 10.43 -17.07
C GLY A 618 3.71 9.59 -17.67
N ASN A 619 3.84 8.25 -17.63
CA ASN A 619 2.74 7.32 -17.87
C ASN A 619 2.11 6.89 -16.52
N GLU A 620 0.81 7.17 -16.38
CA GLU A 620 -0.04 7.04 -15.19
C GLU A 620 -0.65 5.63 -15.07
N LEU A 621 -0.51 4.96 -13.92
CA LEU A 621 -1.07 3.62 -13.62
C LEU A 621 -2.61 3.66 -13.43
N ASP A 622 -3.35 2.88 -14.24
CA ASP A 622 -4.81 2.65 -14.09
C ASP A 622 -5.06 1.71 -12.86
N GLU A 623 -5.78 2.19 -11.83
CA GLU A 623 -6.34 1.44 -10.65
C GLU A 623 -6.18 -0.11 -10.69
N GLU A 624 -5.22 -0.67 -9.93
CA GLU A 624 -4.93 -2.11 -9.88
C GLU A 624 -5.00 -2.73 -8.46
N ASP A 625 -5.71 -3.87 -8.35
CA ASP A 625 -5.86 -4.70 -7.13
C ASP A 625 -4.78 -5.82 -7.11
N PHE A 626 -3.84 -5.81 -6.16
CA PHE A 626 -2.94 -6.94 -5.86
C PHE A 626 -3.39 -7.69 -4.59
N THR A 627 -3.19 -9.02 -4.51
CA THR A 627 -3.57 -9.83 -3.34
C THR A 627 -2.40 -10.67 -2.83
N PHE A 628 -2.04 -10.52 -1.56
CA PHE A 628 -0.88 -11.16 -0.90
C PHE A 628 -1.23 -11.65 0.51
N GLU A 629 -0.36 -12.47 1.14
CA GLU A 629 -0.60 -13.08 2.46
C GLU A 629 0.54 -12.74 3.44
N MET A 630 0.34 -11.75 4.32
CA MET A 630 1.32 -11.42 5.36
C MET A 630 1.37 -12.51 6.45
N GLN A 631 2.53 -13.11 6.64
CA GLN A 631 2.76 -14.20 7.58
C GLN A 631 3.01 -13.67 9.00
N ASP A 632 2.35 -14.29 9.99
CA ASP A 632 2.76 -14.19 11.38
C ASP A 632 4.16 -14.83 11.56
N VAL A 633 5.13 -13.97 11.86
CA VAL A 633 6.52 -14.28 12.23
C VAL A 633 6.75 -14.18 13.76
N THR A 634 5.76 -13.73 14.52
CA THR A 634 5.84 -13.53 15.96
C THR A 634 5.96 -14.86 16.69
N ALA A 635 6.86 -14.92 17.67
CA ALA A 635 7.13 -16.13 18.45
C ALA A 635 6.59 -15.99 19.89
N PRO A 636 5.74 -16.92 20.38
CA PRO A 636 5.03 -16.76 21.64
C PRO A 636 5.97 -16.57 22.85
N ASP A 637 5.79 -15.48 23.61
CA ASP A 637 6.57 -15.12 24.79
C ASP A 637 6.08 -15.90 26.01
N ALA A 638 6.88 -16.89 26.40
CA ALA A 638 6.63 -17.72 27.57
C ALA A 638 6.78 -17.01 28.93
N SER A 639 6.91 -15.68 28.97
CA SER A 639 6.76 -14.84 30.15
C SER A 639 5.36 -14.24 30.32
N ASN A 640 4.52 -14.27 29.27
CA ASN A 640 3.12 -13.85 29.30
C ASN A 640 2.14 -15.02 29.62
N PHE A 641 2.59 -16.28 29.59
CA PHE A 641 1.75 -17.46 29.86
C PHE A 641 1.26 -17.53 31.32
N ASP A 642 -0.06 -17.47 31.58
CA ASP A 642 -0.62 -17.72 32.92
C ASP A 642 -0.90 -19.21 33.20
N VAL A 643 -0.86 -19.59 34.48
CA VAL A 643 -0.96 -20.98 34.93
C VAL A 643 -1.88 -21.13 36.16
N LYS A 644 -3.18 -21.21 35.91
CA LYS A 644 -4.23 -21.45 36.92
C LYS A 644 -4.29 -22.92 37.35
N TYR A 645 -4.74 -23.22 38.56
CA TYR A 645 -5.03 -24.61 38.95
C TYR A 645 -6.19 -24.79 39.94
N TYR A 646 -6.86 -25.93 39.79
CA TYR A 646 -8.21 -26.21 40.25
C TYR A 646 -8.30 -27.56 40.96
N GLN A 647 -9.21 -27.73 41.92
CA GLN A 647 -9.38 -29.00 42.66
C GLN A 647 -10.82 -29.26 43.13
N ASP A 648 -11.55 -30.17 42.46
CA ASP A 648 -12.74 -30.81 43.06
C ASP A 648 -12.35 -32.08 43.85
N GLY A 649 -12.24 -31.90 45.16
CA GLY A 649 -12.16 -33.03 46.10
C GLY A 649 -10.86 -33.83 46.02
N ASP A 650 -10.89 -34.94 45.27
CA ASP A 650 -9.74 -35.83 45.07
C ASP A 650 -9.08 -35.62 43.68
N ASP A 651 -9.67 -34.84 42.78
CA ASP A 651 -9.27 -34.65 41.37
C ASP A 651 -8.74 -33.21 41.14
N VAL A 652 -7.80 -33.01 40.19
CA VAL A 652 -7.10 -31.72 39.95
C VAL A 652 -7.03 -31.38 38.47
N THR A 653 -7.15 -30.10 38.11
CA THR A 653 -6.86 -29.56 36.77
C THR A 653 -5.81 -28.46 36.87
N ILE A 654 -4.85 -28.41 35.95
CA ILE A 654 -4.00 -27.24 35.69
C ILE A 654 -4.46 -26.68 34.34
N VAL A 655 -4.64 -25.37 34.24
CA VAL A 655 -4.81 -24.67 32.95
C VAL A 655 -3.51 -23.93 32.67
N VAL A 656 -3.10 -23.92 31.41
CA VAL A 656 -2.05 -23.04 30.89
C VAL A 656 -2.69 -22.24 29.78
N GLU A 657 -2.78 -20.94 29.99
CA GLU A 657 -3.19 -19.96 28.99
C GLU A 657 -1.91 -19.42 28.34
N PHE A 658 -1.93 -19.28 27.01
CA PHE A 658 -0.80 -18.75 26.24
C PHE A 658 -1.04 -17.27 25.94
N ASP A 659 -0.07 -16.62 25.32
CA ASP A 659 -0.03 -15.18 25.06
C ASP A 659 -0.86 -14.81 23.82
N ASP A 660 -2.14 -15.13 23.87
CA ASP A 660 -3.15 -14.95 22.82
C ASP A 660 -2.90 -15.63 21.46
N ASN A 661 -1.71 -16.16 21.20
CA ASN A 661 -1.40 -16.93 19.99
C ASN A 661 -2.19 -18.25 19.90
N GLU A 662 -2.72 -18.61 18.72
CA GLU A 662 -3.20 -19.98 18.46
C GLU A 662 -2.01 -20.96 18.52
N MET A 663 -2.09 -22.06 19.29
CA MET A 663 -0.92 -22.92 19.53
C MET A 663 -0.91 -24.26 18.78
N ALA A 664 0.28 -24.70 18.36
CA ALA A 664 0.52 -25.96 17.67
C ALA A 664 -0.13 -27.16 18.38
N THR A 665 -1.18 -27.73 17.81
CA THR A 665 -1.83 -28.95 18.35
C THR A 665 -1.22 -30.26 17.82
N THR A 666 -0.22 -30.19 16.94
CA THR A 666 0.57 -31.36 16.48
C THR A 666 2.06 -31.02 16.28
N GLY A 667 2.89 -32.03 15.98
CA GLY A 667 4.34 -31.85 15.78
C GLY A 667 5.18 -31.95 17.06
N ASP A 668 6.51 -31.79 16.91
CA ASP A 668 7.48 -31.92 18.01
C ASP A 668 7.44 -30.72 18.99
N TYR A 669 6.77 -29.62 18.62
CA TYR A 669 6.59 -28.41 19.43
C TYR A 669 5.21 -28.30 20.10
N SER A 670 4.33 -29.27 19.92
CA SER A 670 2.92 -29.13 20.31
C SER A 670 2.65 -28.92 21.81
N VAL A 671 1.73 -28.00 22.12
CA VAL A 671 1.11 -27.83 23.45
C VAL A 671 0.28 -29.06 23.88
N ALA A 672 -0.20 -29.87 22.93
CA ALA A 672 -1.00 -31.07 23.20
C ALA A 672 -0.18 -32.31 23.63
N ASP A 673 1.16 -32.19 23.77
CA ASP A 673 2.01 -33.29 24.25
C ASP A 673 2.28 -33.20 25.76
N LEU A 674 1.68 -34.12 26.53
CA LEU A 674 1.96 -34.33 27.96
C LEU A 674 3.45 -34.49 28.31
N SER A 675 4.32 -34.83 27.35
CA SER A 675 5.77 -34.93 27.59
C SER A 675 6.48 -33.56 27.72
N LYS A 676 5.83 -32.47 27.31
CA LYS A 676 6.29 -31.07 27.52
C LYS A 676 6.23 -30.65 28.99
N TYR A 677 5.24 -31.13 29.73
CA TYR A 677 4.89 -30.63 31.07
C TYR A 677 5.43 -31.56 32.17
N SER A 678 5.95 -30.95 33.24
CA SER A 678 6.53 -31.71 34.36
C SER A 678 6.52 -30.94 35.68
N THR A 679 6.50 -31.67 36.80
CA THR A 679 6.72 -31.12 38.15
C THR A 679 7.77 -31.93 38.91
N ASP A 680 8.65 -31.26 39.67
CA ASP A 680 9.67 -31.89 40.54
C ASP A 680 10.54 -32.97 39.83
N ASN A 681 10.82 -32.75 38.53
CA ASN A 681 11.45 -33.67 37.56
C ASN A 681 10.68 -34.99 37.25
N THR A 682 9.35 -34.97 37.30
CA THR A 682 8.46 -36.04 36.79
C THR A 682 7.63 -35.49 35.63
N SER A 683 7.78 -36.06 34.43
CA SER A 683 6.96 -35.67 33.26
C SER A 683 5.55 -36.26 33.38
N PHE A 684 4.55 -35.54 32.89
CA PHE A 684 3.16 -35.97 33.01
C PHE A 684 2.84 -37.18 32.12
N ASP A 685 3.62 -37.45 31.06
CA ASP A 685 3.52 -38.69 30.26
C ASP A 685 3.85 -39.98 31.05
N GLU A 686 4.58 -39.88 32.17
CA GLU A 686 4.87 -41.02 33.07
C GLU A 686 3.69 -41.36 34.01
N LEU A 687 2.60 -40.56 34.02
CA LEU A 687 1.46 -40.71 34.94
C LEU A 687 0.26 -41.40 34.27
N ASP A 688 -0.13 -42.58 34.77
CA ASP A 688 -1.32 -43.34 34.34
C ASP A 688 -2.67 -42.60 34.63
N THR A 689 -2.62 -41.38 35.18
CA THR A 689 -3.70 -40.56 35.74
C THR A 689 -3.88 -39.19 35.07
N ALA A 690 -2.96 -38.78 34.18
CA ALA A 690 -3.01 -37.48 33.50
C ALA A 690 -3.69 -37.59 32.12
N GLU A 691 -4.63 -36.68 31.80
CA GLU A 691 -5.20 -36.48 30.46
C GLU A 691 -5.15 -34.99 30.10
N ILE A 692 -4.65 -34.64 28.90
CA ILE A 692 -4.59 -33.26 28.38
C ILE A 692 -5.67 -33.04 27.31
N SER A 693 -6.20 -31.82 27.28
CA SER A 693 -7.02 -31.28 26.18
C SER A 693 -6.57 -29.86 25.84
N VAL A 694 -6.66 -29.51 24.56
CA VAL A 694 -6.58 -28.11 24.11
C VAL A 694 -7.97 -27.49 24.28
N ALA A 695 -8.02 -26.25 24.72
CA ALA A 695 -9.23 -25.47 24.95
C ALA A 695 -9.07 -24.09 24.29
N ASP A 696 -10.08 -23.22 24.49
CA ASP A 696 -10.06 -21.80 24.14
C ASP A 696 -9.52 -21.51 22.73
N ASP A 697 -10.14 -22.17 21.75
CA ASP A 697 -9.79 -22.14 20.32
C ASP A 697 -8.27 -22.05 20.02
N LEU A 698 -7.53 -22.95 20.69
CA LEU A 698 -6.09 -23.22 20.60
C LEU A 698 -5.17 -22.33 21.47
N LYS A 699 -5.70 -21.28 22.12
CA LYS A 699 -4.98 -20.38 23.03
C LYS A 699 -4.71 -20.96 24.43
N SER A 700 -5.24 -22.13 24.79
CA SER A 700 -4.97 -22.76 26.10
C SER A 700 -4.96 -24.30 26.14
N VAL A 701 -4.38 -24.87 27.20
CA VAL A 701 -4.44 -26.32 27.50
C VAL A 701 -4.87 -26.65 28.93
N GLU A 702 -5.81 -27.59 29.05
CA GLU A 702 -6.25 -28.18 30.31
C GLU A 702 -5.54 -29.52 30.57
N ILE A 703 -4.83 -29.64 31.69
CA ILE A 703 -4.15 -30.86 32.15
C ILE A 703 -4.85 -31.40 33.39
N THR A 704 -5.62 -32.47 33.22
CA THR A 704 -6.48 -33.07 34.25
C THR A 704 -5.84 -34.30 34.91
N PHE A 705 -6.11 -34.53 36.20
CA PHE A 705 -5.52 -35.60 37.02
C PHE A 705 -6.56 -36.33 37.88
N ASP A 706 -6.89 -37.56 37.47
CA ASP A 706 -7.89 -38.44 38.09
C ASP A 706 -7.37 -39.04 39.42
N ASN A 707 -8.00 -38.72 40.56
CA ASN A 707 -7.66 -39.18 41.92
C ASN A 707 -6.19 -38.81 42.34
N ALA A 708 -5.88 -37.51 42.31
CA ALA A 708 -4.60 -36.89 42.65
C ALA A 708 -4.02 -37.29 44.03
N GLU A 709 -4.83 -37.59 45.05
CA GLU A 709 -4.39 -37.77 46.46
C GLU A 709 -3.33 -38.89 46.72
N GLU A 710 -3.14 -39.87 45.80
CA GLU A 710 -2.05 -40.88 45.91
C GLU A 710 -0.80 -40.56 45.04
N GLU A 711 -0.84 -39.60 44.09
CA GLU A 711 0.26 -39.32 43.15
C GLU A 711 0.76 -37.85 43.16
N LEU A 712 -0.12 -36.84 43.08
CA LEU A 712 0.24 -35.41 43.13
C LEU A 712 0.51 -34.88 44.56
N ALA A 713 1.32 -35.58 45.34
CA ALA A 713 1.73 -35.12 46.68
C ALA A 713 2.80 -34.00 46.65
N LEU A 714 2.92 -33.29 45.51
CA LEU A 714 4.05 -32.46 45.08
C LEU A 714 3.58 -31.32 44.12
N ILE A 715 2.61 -30.51 44.53
CA ILE A 715 2.40 -29.20 43.89
C ILE A 715 3.61 -28.32 44.26
N GLY A 716 4.18 -27.63 43.27
CA GLY A 716 5.46 -26.93 43.33
C GLY A 716 5.68 -26.17 42.01
N ASP A 717 6.91 -26.15 41.51
CA ASP A 717 7.20 -25.53 40.21
C ASP A 717 6.70 -26.45 39.07
N LEU A 718 5.85 -25.92 38.18
CA LEU A 718 5.54 -26.48 36.85
C LEU A 718 6.64 -26.06 35.89
N THR A 719 7.17 -26.99 35.10
CA THR A 719 8.08 -26.70 34.00
C THR A 719 7.48 -27.20 32.70
N GLY A 720 7.19 -26.28 31.79
CA GLY A 720 6.97 -26.56 30.37
C GLY A 720 8.29 -26.58 29.59
N ALA A 721 8.30 -27.25 28.45
CA ALA A 721 9.38 -27.19 27.46
C ALA A 721 8.91 -26.41 26.23
N ARG A 722 9.83 -25.78 25.47
CA ARG A 722 9.54 -24.97 24.28
C ARG A 722 8.37 -25.47 23.45
N VAL A 723 7.39 -24.60 23.24
CA VAL A 723 6.21 -24.82 22.40
C VAL A 723 6.29 -23.99 21.12
N ALA A 724 5.21 -23.98 20.35
CA ALA A 724 5.01 -23.20 19.14
C ALA A 724 3.53 -22.81 19.03
N ASP A 725 3.29 -21.66 18.44
CA ASP A 725 2.09 -21.19 17.75
C ASP A 725 1.67 -22.14 16.60
N ALA A 726 0.60 -21.80 15.88
CA ALA A 726 0.05 -22.57 14.78
C ALA A 726 0.97 -22.59 13.54
N ASN A 727 1.66 -21.48 13.28
CA ASN A 727 2.44 -21.24 12.07
C ASN A 727 3.80 -21.95 12.11
N GLY A 728 4.41 -22.01 13.30
CA GLY A 728 5.60 -22.81 13.60
C GLY A 728 6.75 -22.03 14.25
N ASN A 729 6.51 -20.77 14.61
CA ASN A 729 7.39 -19.91 15.39
C ASN A 729 7.50 -20.49 16.81
N ARG A 730 8.43 -20.02 17.65
CA ARG A 730 8.85 -20.80 18.84
C ARG A 730 9.36 -19.97 19.99
N THR A 731 8.74 -20.19 21.16
CA THR A 731 9.15 -19.59 22.44
C THR A 731 10.68 -19.54 22.58
N ASP A 732 11.23 -18.35 22.77
CA ASP A 732 12.67 -18.12 22.64
C ASP A 732 13.51 -18.89 23.69
N ASP A 733 12.96 -19.13 24.88
CA ASP A 733 13.60 -20.03 25.85
C ASP A 733 13.34 -21.53 25.54
N LEU A 734 14.19 -22.42 26.06
CA LEU A 734 14.01 -23.88 25.87
C LEU A 734 13.01 -24.49 26.85
N TYR A 735 12.78 -23.84 27.99
CA TYR A 735 11.86 -24.25 29.07
C TYR A 735 11.42 -23.04 29.88
N TRP A 736 10.12 -22.83 30.05
CA TRP A 736 9.55 -21.89 31.01
C TRP A 736 9.20 -22.60 32.33
N THR A 737 8.97 -21.86 33.41
CA THR A 737 8.68 -22.46 34.73
C THR A 737 7.90 -21.52 35.66
N GLU A 738 6.71 -21.94 36.08
CA GLU A 738 5.83 -21.17 36.96
C GLU A 738 5.52 -21.91 38.29
N ASN A 739 5.26 -21.16 39.36
CA ASN A 739 5.08 -21.66 40.72
C ASN A 739 3.60 -21.81 41.09
N LEU A 740 3.07 -23.03 40.92
CA LEU A 740 1.71 -23.44 41.36
C LEU A 740 1.46 -23.30 42.90
N GLY A 741 2.40 -22.76 43.67
CA GLY A 741 2.22 -22.38 45.07
C GLY A 741 1.80 -23.51 46.02
N SER A 742 1.14 -23.12 47.11
CA SER A 742 0.48 -24.07 48.03
C SER A 742 -0.89 -23.61 48.53
N ASP A 743 -1.33 -22.44 48.08
CA ASP A 743 -2.42 -21.68 48.71
C ASP A 743 -3.55 -21.30 47.72
N GLN A 744 -3.37 -21.47 46.38
CA GLN A 744 -4.43 -21.24 45.37
C GLN A 744 -5.48 -22.37 45.28
N SER A 745 -5.31 -23.52 45.95
CA SER A 745 -6.26 -24.65 45.79
C SER A 745 -7.66 -24.30 46.33
N GLY A 746 -8.57 -23.91 45.45
CA GLY A 746 -9.90 -23.44 45.85
C GLY A 746 -9.87 -22.08 46.56
N THR A 747 -9.04 -21.15 46.08
CA THR A 747 -9.39 -19.73 46.15
C THR A 747 -10.76 -19.51 45.50
N PRO A 748 -11.58 -18.55 45.96
CA PRO A 748 -12.64 -17.99 45.13
C PRO A 748 -12.06 -17.40 43.83
N PHE A 749 -12.85 -17.36 42.76
CA PHE A 749 -12.54 -16.59 41.56
C PHE A 749 -13.15 -15.18 41.67
N GLY A 750 -12.61 -14.24 40.92
CA GLY A 750 -12.98 -12.83 40.92
C GLY A 750 -13.89 -12.40 39.77
N ILE A 751 -13.93 -11.09 39.64
CA ILE A 751 -14.41 -10.36 38.47
C ILE A 751 -13.14 -10.03 37.67
N ASP A 752 -13.24 -10.04 36.35
CA ASP A 752 -12.08 -9.81 35.49
C ASP A 752 -11.56 -8.37 35.66
N GLN A 753 -10.32 -8.06 35.27
CA GLN A 753 -9.73 -6.73 35.53
C GLN A 753 -9.10 -6.11 34.28
N ASN A 754 -9.24 -4.79 34.15
CA ASN A 754 -8.53 -4.00 33.13
C ASN A 754 -7.05 -3.76 33.51
N ASP A 755 -6.27 -3.14 32.61
CA ASP A 755 -4.83 -2.87 32.82
C ASP A 755 -4.52 -1.99 34.05
N ASP A 756 -5.42 -1.09 34.44
CA ASP A 756 -5.30 -0.28 35.67
C ASP A 756 -5.60 -1.10 36.95
N GLY A 757 -6.20 -2.27 36.81
CA GLY A 757 -6.51 -3.23 37.89
C GLY A 757 -7.88 -3.03 38.54
N ASP A 758 -8.82 -2.38 37.85
CA ASP A 758 -10.21 -2.21 38.28
C ASP A 758 -11.11 -3.35 37.73
N ASP A 759 -12.04 -3.81 38.56
CA ASP A 759 -12.98 -4.92 38.28
C ASP A 759 -13.95 -4.55 37.13
N LEU A 760 -13.91 -5.29 36.02
CA LEU A 760 -14.70 -5.11 34.79
C LEU A 760 -16.21 -5.30 35.03
N MET A 761 -16.86 -4.19 35.39
CA MET A 761 -18.31 -4.04 35.56
C MET A 761 -18.80 -2.82 34.79
N THR A 762 -19.11 -3.02 33.52
CA THR A 762 -19.33 -1.95 32.55
C THR A 762 -20.82 -1.61 32.41
N ALA A 763 -21.16 -0.32 32.35
CA ALA A 763 -22.43 0.14 31.81
C ALA A 763 -22.30 0.32 30.29
N LEU A 764 -22.85 -0.63 29.51
CA LEU A 764 -22.84 -0.61 28.03
C LEU A 764 -24.00 0.21 27.44
N ASP A 765 -25.08 0.34 28.21
CA ASP A 765 -26.28 1.10 27.85
C ASP A 765 -26.92 1.56 29.16
N ARG A 766 -27.63 2.68 29.11
CA ARG A 766 -28.42 3.28 30.19
C ARG A 766 -29.32 2.30 30.93
N ASN A 767 -29.64 1.13 30.35
CA ASN A 767 -30.37 0.06 31.05
C ASN A 767 -29.66 -1.32 31.09
N THR A 768 -28.41 -1.44 30.63
CA THR A 768 -27.66 -2.70 30.53
C THR A 768 -26.27 -2.56 31.15
N ILE A 769 -25.98 -3.41 32.14
CA ILE A 769 -24.68 -3.50 32.82
C ILE A 769 -24.09 -4.89 32.56
N GLU A 770 -22.88 -4.98 32.03
CA GLU A 770 -22.16 -6.23 31.85
C GLU A 770 -21.24 -6.51 33.05
N LEU A 771 -21.02 -7.81 33.31
CA LEU A 771 -20.10 -8.32 34.32
C LEU A 771 -19.20 -9.37 33.65
N GLN A 772 -17.90 -9.10 33.57
CA GLN A 772 -16.90 -10.05 33.07
C GLN A 772 -16.20 -10.75 34.24
N PHE A 773 -15.85 -12.02 34.08
CA PHE A 773 -15.29 -12.84 35.16
C PHE A 773 -13.97 -13.48 34.74
N GLU A 774 -13.04 -13.62 35.71
CA GLU A 774 -11.71 -14.28 35.57
C GLU A 774 -11.76 -15.72 34.97
N ASP A 775 -12.96 -16.32 34.90
CA ASP A 775 -13.18 -17.74 34.66
C ASP A 775 -14.64 -18.04 34.22
N ASP A 776 -14.81 -18.99 33.29
CA ASP A 776 -16.11 -19.50 32.81
C ASP A 776 -17.09 -19.87 33.94
N ILE A 777 -18.39 -19.56 33.80
CA ILE A 777 -19.45 -19.85 34.81
C ILE A 777 -20.29 -21.10 34.48
N ASP A 778 -20.54 -21.98 35.47
CA ASP A 778 -21.49 -23.13 35.37
C ASP A 778 -22.86 -22.83 36.03
N GLU A 779 -22.89 -22.07 37.13
CA GLU A 779 -24.14 -21.65 37.79
C GLU A 779 -23.98 -20.20 38.32
N PHE A 780 -24.81 -19.27 37.80
CA PHE A 780 -24.91 -17.87 38.23
C PHE A 780 -26.18 -17.66 39.08
N ASP A 781 -26.08 -17.01 40.24
CA ASP A 781 -27.25 -16.59 41.03
C ASP A 781 -27.28 -15.08 41.27
N VAL A 782 -28.22 -14.41 40.59
CA VAL A 782 -28.50 -12.97 40.71
C VAL A 782 -28.94 -12.55 42.12
N GLU A 783 -29.34 -13.47 43.02
CA GLU A 783 -29.57 -13.14 44.44
C GLU A 783 -28.25 -12.87 45.23
N GLU A 784 -27.06 -13.07 44.63
CA GLU A 784 -25.73 -12.74 45.20
C GLU A 784 -25.27 -11.29 44.89
N PHE A 785 -25.84 -10.64 43.87
CA PHE A 785 -25.46 -9.29 43.42
C PHE A 785 -26.43 -8.22 43.93
N THR A 786 -25.90 -7.04 44.28
CA THR A 786 -26.67 -5.84 44.65
C THR A 786 -26.07 -4.61 44.01
N LEU A 787 -26.91 -3.83 43.31
CA LEU A 787 -26.53 -2.54 42.72
C LEU A 787 -27.13 -1.41 43.56
N GLN A 788 -26.33 -0.41 43.92
CA GLN A 788 -26.75 0.74 44.71
C GLN A 788 -25.96 2.00 44.35
N GLN A 789 -26.49 3.18 44.68
CA GLN A 789 -25.76 4.44 44.60
C GLN A 789 -24.60 4.48 45.64
N ASP A 790 -23.35 4.86 45.30
CA ASP A 790 -22.24 5.04 46.27
C ASP A 790 -22.37 6.33 47.11
N SER A 791 -23.53 6.51 47.72
CA SER A 791 -23.83 7.70 48.48
C SER A 791 -24.91 7.44 49.52
N SER A 792 -25.00 8.33 50.51
CA SER A 792 -25.81 8.12 51.69
C SER A 792 -26.97 9.12 51.73
N PRO A 793 -28.22 8.70 51.42
CA PRO A 793 -28.74 7.35 51.63
C PRO A 793 -28.83 6.45 50.38
N TYR A 794 -28.11 5.33 50.40
CA TYR A 794 -28.18 4.24 49.43
C TYR A 794 -29.62 3.90 49.01
N ASP A 795 -29.93 4.14 47.73
CA ASP A 795 -31.10 3.60 47.02
C ASP A 795 -30.66 2.37 46.21
N GLU A 796 -31.34 1.24 46.38
CA GLU A 796 -31.09 -0.01 45.66
C GLU A 796 -31.66 0.08 44.22
N LEU A 797 -30.81 -0.09 43.19
CA LEU A 797 -31.27 -0.34 41.82
C LEU A 797 -31.88 -1.75 41.74
N LYS A 798 -32.70 -2.03 40.72
CA LYS A 798 -33.37 -3.34 40.57
C LYS A 798 -33.06 -3.96 39.23
N ILE A 799 -32.42 -5.13 39.26
CA ILE A 799 -32.26 -6.01 38.11
C ILE A 799 -33.64 -6.54 37.67
N ASN A 800 -33.97 -6.32 36.41
CA ASN A 800 -35.19 -6.73 35.72
C ASN A 800 -35.00 -8.08 34.99
N SER A 801 -33.85 -8.25 34.32
CA SER A 801 -33.46 -9.46 33.60
C SER A 801 -31.95 -9.70 33.68
N VAL A 802 -31.56 -10.93 33.33
CA VAL A 802 -30.16 -11.38 33.25
C VAL A 802 -30.00 -12.16 31.94
N SER A 803 -28.94 -11.88 31.20
CA SER A 803 -28.50 -12.66 30.04
C SER A 803 -27.20 -13.40 30.37
N THR A 804 -26.66 -14.13 29.41
CA THR A 804 -25.30 -14.69 29.46
C THR A 804 -24.80 -14.58 28.04
N THR A 805 -23.76 -13.78 27.82
CA THR A 805 -23.25 -13.35 26.51
C THR A 805 -22.22 -14.35 26.00
N SER A 806 -21.11 -14.49 26.74
CA SER A 806 -20.07 -15.51 26.53
C SER A 806 -20.26 -16.70 27.51
N SER A 807 -19.18 -17.44 27.83
CA SER A 807 -19.13 -18.37 28.95
C SER A 807 -18.65 -17.74 30.28
N ASN A 808 -17.91 -16.63 30.22
CA ASN A 808 -17.40 -15.87 31.38
C ASN A 808 -18.06 -14.49 31.57
N THR A 809 -19.09 -14.13 30.79
CA THR A 809 -19.67 -12.77 30.79
C THR A 809 -21.21 -12.75 30.89
N VAL A 810 -21.76 -11.80 31.66
CA VAL A 810 -23.17 -11.76 32.09
C VAL A 810 -23.77 -10.34 32.07
N GLU A 811 -24.70 -10.07 31.15
CA GLU A 811 -25.52 -8.83 31.19
C GLU A 811 -26.59 -8.85 32.31
N LEU A 812 -26.78 -7.69 32.95
CA LEU A 812 -27.85 -7.34 33.87
C LEU A 812 -28.68 -6.18 33.29
N THR A 813 -29.93 -6.44 32.91
CA THR A 813 -30.86 -5.35 32.55
C THR A 813 -31.51 -4.78 33.81
N ILE A 814 -31.54 -3.46 34.00
CA ILE A 814 -32.14 -2.79 35.17
C ILE A 814 -33.61 -2.34 34.94
N GLU A 815 -34.32 -1.93 36.00
CA GLU A 815 -35.73 -1.45 35.96
C GLU A 815 -35.86 0.08 35.78
N GLU A 816 -34.79 0.84 36.02
CA GLU A 816 -34.76 2.30 36.06
C GLU A 816 -33.44 2.74 35.44
N ASP A 817 -33.51 3.63 34.45
CA ASP A 817 -32.40 3.93 33.53
C ASP A 817 -31.36 4.89 34.17
N LEU A 818 -30.10 4.76 33.75
CA LEU A 818 -28.99 5.65 34.06
C LEU A 818 -29.04 6.91 33.17
N ASP A 819 -28.33 7.96 33.59
CA ASP A 819 -27.81 8.96 32.64
C ASP A 819 -26.56 8.41 31.92
N THR A 820 -26.09 9.11 30.90
CA THR A 820 -25.00 8.64 30.01
C THR A 820 -23.63 8.63 30.69
N ASN A 821 -23.49 9.31 31.83
CA ASN A 821 -22.27 9.31 32.65
C ASN A 821 -22.21 8.06 33.56
N GLY A 822 -23.06 7.05 33.31
CA GLY A 822 -23.20 5.83 34.11
C GLY A 822 -23.92 6.02 35.45
N GLN A 823 -24.43 7.22 35.76
CA GLN A 823 -24.91 7.56 37.10
C GLN A 823 -26.40 7.25 37.30
N TYR A 824 -26.77 6.96 38.56
CA TYR A 824 -28.17 6.74 38.94
C TYR A 824 -28.68 7.92 39.76
N LYS A 825 -29.36 8.84 39.06
CA LYS A 825 -29.83 10.15 39.57
C LYS A 825 -28.69 11.18 39.75
N GLY A 826 -27.65 11.15 38.91
CA GLY A 826 -26.51 12.06 38.99
C GLY A 826 -25.55 11.79 40.17
N GLU A 827 -25.49 10.54 40.65
CA GLU A 827 -24.48 10.04 41.57
C GLU A 827 -24.13 8.57 41.22
N ASP A 828 -22.87 8.18 41.43
CA ASP A 828 -22.25 6.95 40.91
C ASP A 828 -22.89 5.65 41.43
N VAL A 829 -22.76 4.57 40.65
CA VAL A 829 -23.31 3.24 40.99
C VAL A 829 -22.20 2.28 41.43
N GLU A 830 -22.41 1.66 42.59
CA GLU A 830 -21.60 0.59 43.19
C GLU A 830 -22.31 -0.76 42.99
N VAL A 831 -21.53 -1.77 42.59
CA VAL A 831 -21.96 -3.17 42.47
C VAL A 831 -21.27 -3.99 43.56
N ILE A 832 -22.07 -4.77 44.29
CA ILE A 832 -21.61 -5.61 45.39
C ILE A 832 -21.97 -7.07 45.13
N ALA A 833 -20.95 -7.93 45.06
CA ALA A 833 -21.09 -9.39 45.12
C ALA A 833 -20.95 -9.84 46.58
N ASP A 834 -22.01 -10.40 47.19
CA ASP A 834 -22.06 -10.61 48.66
C ASP A 834 -21.14 -11.75 49.18
N GLY A 835 -20.53 -12.52 48.27
CA GLY A 835 -19.61 -13.61 48.59
C GLY A 835 -20.28 -14.75 49.36
N SER A 836 -21.55 -15.03 49.04
CA SER A 836 -22.29 -16.20 49.52
C SER A 836 -21.79 -17.49 48.89
N GLY A 837 -21.27 -17.42 47.66
CA GLY A 837 -20.76 -18.53 46.88
C GLY A 837 -21.89 -19.45 46.40
N ASP A 838 -23.01 -18.86 45.97
CA ASP A 838 -24.05 -19.55 45.22
C ASP A 838 -23.82 -19.38 43.69
N THR A 839 -23.02 -18.39 43.24
CA THR A 839 -22.38 -18.29 41.92
C THR A 839 -21.04 -19.05 41.87
N VAL A 840 -20.80 -19.87 40.83
CA VAL A 840 -19.60 -20.73 40.68
C VAL A 840 -19.05 -20.86 39.25
N ASN A 841 -17.72 -20.91 39.12
CA ASN A 841 -17.03 -21.19 37.85
C ASN A 841 -17.16 -22.66 37.40
N ARG A 842 -16.72 -22.97 36.17
CA ARG A 842 -16.70 -24.32 35.56
C ARG A 842 -15.95 -25.37 36.38
N PHE A 843 -15.04 -24.93 37.25
CA PHE A 843 -14.25 -25.76 38.15
C PHE A 843 -14.83 -25.88 39.58
N GLY A 844 -15.94 -25.20 39.87
CA GLY A 844 -16.68 -25.27 41.14
C GLY A 844 -16.12 -24.41 42.28
N GLN A 845 -15.30 -23.40 41.99
CA GLN A 845 -14.96 -22.34 42.94
C GLN A 845 -16.11 -21.34 43.04
N PRO A 846 -16.39 -20.81 44.25
CA PRO A 846 -17.34 -19.72 44.43
C PRO A 846 -16.75 -18.38 43.98
N LEU A 847 -17.61 -17.43 43.62
CA LEU A 847 -17.22 -16.03 43.43
C LEU A 847 -16.68 -15.42 44.75
N GLN A 848 -15.76 -14.46 44.64
CA GLN A 848 -15.26 -13.71 45.79
C GLN A 848 -16.20 -12.57 46.21
N PHE A 849 -15.90 -11.94 47.34
CA PHE A 849 -16.56 -10.69 47.72
C PHE A 849 -15.87 -9.54 46.99
N THR A 850 -16.61 -8.83 46.13
CA THR A 850 -16.20 -7.60 45.44
C THR A 850 -17.22 -6.49 45.71
N GLU A 851 -16.74 -5.26 45.76
CA GLU A 851 -17.44 -4.02 46.13
C GLU A 851 -16.74 -2.91 45.32
N THR A 852 -17.26 -2.60 44.12
CA THR A 852 -16.62 -1.76 43.08
C THR A 852 -17.62 -0.79 42.43
N GLY A 853 -17.14 0.24 41.75
CA GLY A 853 -17.95 1.13 40.91
C GLY A 853 -18.24 0.54 39.51
N LEU A 854 -19.14 1.16 38.76
CA LEU A 854 -19.27 0.88 37.32
C LEU A 854 -18.21 1.62 36.50
N ILE A 855 -17.70 0.96 35.46
CA ILE A 855 -17.03 1.60 34.32
C ILE A 855 -18.11 2.15 33.39
N ASN A 856 -17.91 3.35 32.83
CA ASN A 856 -18.87 3.96 31.90
C ASN A 856 -18.42 3.76 30.45
N GLU A 857 -19.14 2.90 29.72
CA GLU A 857 -19.02 2.73 28.27
C GLU A 857 -20.35 3.06 27.56
N ILE A 858 -21.19 3.88 28.20
CA ILE A 858 -22.40 4.40 27.57
C ILE A 858 -21.98 5.52 26.61
N ALA A 859 -22.13 5.26 25.31
CA ALA A 859 -21.89 6.24 24.27
C ALA A 859 -22.64 7.57 24.50
N PRO A 860 -22.04 8.72 24.13
CA PRO A 860 -22.71 10.01 24.21
C PRO A 860 -23.91 10.08 23.25
N GLU A 861 -24.99 10.73 23.70
CA GLU A 861 -26.17 11.06 22.90
C GLU A 861 -26.07 12.53 22.40
N ILE A 862 -26.59 12.83 21.21
CA ILE A 862 -26.81 14.23 20.79
C ILE A 862 -28.05 14.75 21.53
N ASP A 863 -27.88 15.74 22.40
CA ASP A 863 -28.97 16.31 23.21
C ASP A 863 -29.84 17.28 22.40
N ASN A 864 -29.23 18.15 21.59
CA ASN A 864 -29.94 19.04 20.66
C ASN A 864 -29.01 19.74 19.64
N VAL A 865 -29.55 20.12 18.49
CA VAL A 865 -28.86 20.96 17.49
C VAL A 865 -29.50 22.35 17.42
N GLN A 866 -28.70 23.41 17.31
CA GLN A 866 -29.18 24.80 17.22
C GLN A 866 -28.48 25.57 16.10
N LEU A 867 -29.26 26.14 15.18
CA LEU A 867 -28.78 27.21 14.30
C LEU A 867 -28.63 28.49 15.14
N THR A 868 -27.39 28.90 15.42
CA THR A 868 -27.04 29.97 16.37
C THR A 868 -26.95 31.34 15.69
N GLU A 869 -26.15 31.46 14.63
CA GLU A 869 -26.22 32.59 13.67
C GLU A 869 -26.85 32.10 12.34
N ALA A 870 -26.74 32.87 11.25
CA ALA A 870 -27.25 32.41 9.94
C ALA A 870 -26.29 31.42 9.26
N ASP A 871 -25.03 31.46 9.65
CA ASP A 871 -23.85 30.83 9.08
C ASP A 871 -23.12 29.96 10.13
N GLU A 872 -23.78 29.65 11.26
CA GLU A 872 -23.22 28.93 12.41
C GLU A 872 -24.25 27.93 13.00
N VAL A 873 -23.87 26.67 13.19
CA VAL A 873 -24.72 25.62 13.79
C VAL A 873 -23.99 24.94 14.95
N THR A 874 -24.58 24.99 16.15
CA THR A 874 -24.06 24.29 17.35
C THR A 874 -24.73 22.92 17.50
N VAL A 875 -23.94 21.85 17.58
CA VAL A 875 -24.37 20.50 17.99
C VAL A 875 -24.04 20.33 19.49
N ASN A 876 -25.01 19.91 20.30
CA ASN A 876 -24.85 19.71 21.76
C ASN A 876 -24.97 18.23 22.11
N PHE A 877 -24.19 17.78 23.09
CA PHE A 877 -24.07 16.38 23.51
C PHE A 877 -24.47 16.19 24.98
N SER A 878 -24.80 14.95 25.36
CA SER A 878 -25.13 14.57 26.75
C SER A 878 -23.97 14.75 27.72
N GLU A 879 -22.73 14.45 27.30
CA GLU A 879 -21.50 14.72 28.04
C GLU A 879 -20.42 15.47 27.26
N GLU A 880 -19.22 15.49 27.83
CA GLU A 880 -18.07 16.24 27.37
C GLU A 880 -17.30 15.37 26.36
N MET A 881 -17.12 15.90 25.16
CA MET A 881 -16.49 15.22 24.04
C MET A 881 -14.95 15.38 24.07
N ASN A 882 -14.25 14.44 23.44
CA ASN A 882 -12.87 14.68 22.97
C ASN A 882 -12.94 15.60 21.73
N GLY A 883 -12.19 16.71 21.73
CA GLY A 883 -12.19 17.65 20.61
C GLY A 883 -11.22 17.24 19.49
N THR A 884 -10.31 16.30 19.74
CA THR A 884 -9.09 16.09 18.94
C THR A 884 -9.34 15.54 17.54
N ARG A 885 -10.46 14.84 17.29
CA ARG A 885 -10.74 14.13 16.02
C ARG A 885 -11.78 14.81 15.12
N ILE A 886 -12.50 15.81 15.61
CA ILE A 886 -13.68 16.38 14.94
C ILE A 886 -13.24 17.40 13.89
N ASP A 887 -13.58 17.18 12.62
CA ASP A 887 -13.24 18.08 11.50
C ASP A 887 -14.43 18.41 10.57
N ASP A 888 -14.16 19.16 9.50
CA ASP A 888 -15.14 19.64 8.51
C ASP A 888 -15.84 18.53 7.72
N ARG A 889 -15.34 17.29 7.83
CA ARG A 889 -15.90 16.08 7.19
C ARG A 889 -16.74 15.24 8.15
N THR A 890 -16.66 15.49 9.47
CA THR A 890 -17.41 14.72 10.48
C THR A 890 -18.93 14.91 10.37
N PHE A 891 -19.38 16.10 9.94
CA PHE A 891 -20.79 16.46 9.80
C PHE A 891 -21.15 16.97 8.39
N SER A 892 -22.37 16.72 7.95
CA SER A 892 -22.97 17.39 6.78
C SER A 892 -24.28 18.11 7.12
N VAL A 893 -24.60 19.18 6.39
CA VAL A 893 -25.78 20.04 6.66
C VAL A 893 -26.59 20.25 5.37
N GLU A 894 -27.92 20.02 5.34
CA GLU A 894 -28.69 20.17 4.08
C GLU A 894 -28.80 21.64 3.65
N GLY A 895 -27.85 22.10 2.83
CA GLY A 895 -27.95 23.35 2.09
C GLY A 895 -26.71 24.26 2.12
N ALA A 896 -25.68 23.91 2.88
CA ALA A 896 -24.38 24.58 2.93
C ALA A 896 -23.26 23.53 3.10
N GLU A 897 -22.05 23.87 2.71
CA GLU A 897 -20.83 23.11 3.03
C GLU A 897 -20.24 23.64 4.36
N VAL A 898 -19.60 22.79 5.17
CA VAL A 898 -18.91 23.20 6.40
C VAL A 898 -17.55 23.80 5.99
N ASP A 899 -17.25 25.04 6.39
CA ASP A 899 -16.00 25.75 6.06
C ASP A 899 -14.98 25.67 7.23
N SER A 900 -15.48 25.47 8.46
CA SER A 900 -14.65 25.16 9.63
C SER A 900 -15.46 24.55 10.79
N VAL A 901 -14.76 23.92 11.74
CA VAL A 901 -15.30 23.52 13.04
C VAL A 901 -14.56 24.30 14.14
N ASP A 902 -15.29 25.00 14.99
CA ASP A 902 -14.75 25.79 16.11
C ASP A 902 -15.25 25.25 17.47
N HIS A 903 -14.54 25.62 18.53
CA HIS A 903 -14.80 25.24 19.93
C HIS A 903 -14.73 23.72 20.27
N ALA A 904 -14.22 22.88 19.36
CA ALA A 904 -13.83 21.50 19.68
C ALA A 904 -12.55 21.47 20.56
N THR A 905 -12.71 21.65 21.87
CA THR A 905 -11.65 21.46 22.87
C THR A 905 -12.10 20.47 23.92
N ASP A 906 -11.27 19.47 24.23
CA ASP A 906 -11.56 18.41 25.21
C ASP A 906 -12.22 18.94 26.49
N GLY A 907 -13.37 18.38 26.85
CA GLY A 907 -14.18 18.89 27.97
C GLY A 907 -15.39 19.75 27.56
N THR A 908 -15.70 19.89 26.27
CA THR A 908 -16.89 20.64 25.80
C THR A 908 -18.08 19.72 25.50
N LYS A 909 -19.28 20.14 25.93
CA LYS A 909 -20.55 19.48 25.57
C LYS A 909 -21.18 20.01 24.26
N ALA A 910 -20.43 20.78 23.47
CA ALA A 910 -20.93 21.42 22.26
C ALA A 910 -19.82 21.64 21.24
N VAL A 911 -20.16 21.50 19.96
CA VAL A 911 -19.29 21.70 18.79
C VAL A 911 -19.98 22.71 17.87
N VAL A 912 -19.21 23.64 17.29
CA VAL A 912 -19.75 24.73 16.46
C VAL A 912 -19.28 24.56 15.01
N LEU A 913 -20.22 24.47 14.07
CA LEU A 913 -19.97 24.33 12.64
C LEU A 913 -20.12 25.69 11.95
N GLU A 914 -19.05 26.22 11.35
CA GLU A 914 -19.09 27.41 10.46
C GLU A 914 -19.44 26.97 9.02
N LEU A 915 -20.34 27.70 8.35
CA LEU A 915 -20.93 27.30 7.07
C LEU A 915 -20.64 28.26 5.90
N ASP A 916 -20.49 27.73 4.69
CA ASP A 916 -20.12 28.50 3.48
C ASP A 916 -21.22 29.44 2.94
N GLU A 917 -22.50 29.06 3.06
CA GLU A 917 -23.68 29.86 2.68
C GLU A 917 -24.67 30.08 3.85
N GLU A 918 -25.16 31.33 3.99
CA GLU A 918 -26.22 31.74 4.96
C GLU A 918 -27.47 30.81 4.88
N LEU A 919 -27.69 29.99 5.91
CA LEU A 919 -28.92 29.22 6.14
C LEU A 919 -30.11 30.11 6.56
N SER A 920 -31.28 29.48 6.69
CA SER A 920 -32.57 30.17 6.82
C SER A 920 -33.19 30.04 8.21
N LEU A 921 -32.94 31.02 9.08
CA LEU A 921 -33.54 31.26 10.43
C LEU A 921 -35.10 31.25 10.53
N ASP A 922 -35.84 30.89 9.46
CA ASP A 922 -37.28 30.60 9.46
C ASP A 922 -37.57 29.06 9.60
N GLU A 923 -36.56 28.18 9.41
CA GLU A 923 -36.62 26.71 9.41
C GLU A 923 -35.38 26.16 10.18
N ALA A 924 -35.43 24.94 10.75
CA ALA A 924 -34.33 24.34 11.54
C ALA A 924 -33.29 23.64 10.65
N PRO A 925 -32.03 23.46 11.08
CA PRO A 925 -31.02 22.78 10.29
C PRO A 925 -31.28 21.26 10.25
N GLU A 926 -31.15 20.64 9.07
CA GLU A 926 -31.06 19.18 8.92
C GLU A 926 -29.56 18.83 8.87
N VAL A 927 -29.06 18.14 9.90
CA VAL A 927 -27.62 17.78 10.07
C VAL A 927 -27.49 16.25 10.13
N THR A 928 -26.45 15.72 9.48
CA THR A 928 -26.11 14.29 9.43
C THR A 928 -24.69 14.11 9.99
N VAL A 929 -24.46 12.99 10.69
CA VAL A 929 -23.10 12.56 11.06
C VAL A 929 -22.60 11.65 9.93
N GLU A 930 -21.55 12.08 9.23
CA GLU A 930 -20.94 11.29 8.15
C GLU A 930 -19.83 10.37 8.70
N ARG A 931 -19.17 10.78 9.80
CA ARG A 931 -18.07 10.05 10.46
C ARG A 931 -18.32 9.88 11.96
N PRO A 932 -19.16 8.92 12.40
CA PRO A 932 -19.42 8.70 13.82
C PRO A 932 -18.14 8.36 14.60
N GLU A 933 -17.15 7.76 13.96
CA GLU A 933 -15.85 7.38 14.54
C GLU A 933 -14.95 8.55 14.97
N ASP A 934 -15.28 9.79 14.59
CA ASP A 934 -14.60 10.99 15.08
C ASP A 934 -15.27 11.58 16.35
N LEU A 935 -16.44 11.06 16.77
CA LEU A 935 -17.27 11.59 17.84
C LEU A 935 -17.24 10.70 19.10
N GLU A 936 -16.14 10.81 19.85
CA GLU A 936 -15.92 10.10 21.13
C GLU A 936 -16.03 11.03 22.36
N ASP A 937 -16.49 10.49 23.50
CA ASP A 937 -16.47 11.21 24.78
C ASP A 937 -15.06 11.31 25.39
N THR A 938 -14.90 12.04 26.50
CA THR A 938 -13.61 12.13 27.22
C THR A 938 -13.08 10.81 27.83
N ALA A 939 -13.80 9.70 27.72
CA ALA A 939 -13.36 8.35 28.08
C ALA A 939 -13.08 7.44 26.86
N GLY A 940 -13.37 7.90 25.63
CA GLY A 940 -13.20 7.16 24.37
C GLY A 940 -14.46 6.48 23.83
N ASN A 941 -15.64 6.77 24.39
CA ASN A 941 -16.89 6.14 23.98
C ASN A 941 -17.48 6.81 22.73
N VAL A 942 -17.59 6.06 21.62
CA VAL A 942 -18.01 6.54 20.30
C VAL A 942 -19.54 6.50 20.13
N ILE A 943 -20.13 7.50 19.45
CA ILE A 943 -21.57 7.57 19.16
C ILE A 943 -22.04 6.59 18.07
N GLU A 944 -23.15 5.87 18.27
CA GLU A 944 -23.77 5.00 17.23
C GLU A 944 -24.77 5.73 16.30
N GLU A 945 -25.18 6.97 16.62
CA GLU A 945 -26.29 7.66 15.93
C GLU A 945 -25.83 8.48 14.72
N THR A 946 -26.42 8.19 13.55
CA THR A 946 -26.08 8.80 12.25
C THR A 946 -27.16 9.73 11.66
N GLU A 947 -28.43 9.58 12.07
CA GLU A 947 -29.56 10.45 11.68
C GLU A 947 -30.15 11.14 12.93
N ILE A 948 -30.13 12.48 13.01
CA ILE A 948 -30.66 13.27 14.14
C ILE A 948 -32.18 13.50 13.97
N ASP A 949 -33.00 13.43 15.04
CA ASP A 949 -34.48 13.59 14.95
C ASP A 949 -34.94 15.04 14.67
N GLU A 950 -35.98 15.20 13.85
CA GLU A 950 -36.64 16.48 13.51
C GLU A 950 -37.16 17.25 14.75
N ASP A 951 -37.47 16.55 15.85
CA ASP A 951 -38.00 17.18 17.08
C ASP A 951 -36.89 17.83 17.97
N ASP A 952 -35.60 17.52 17.75
CA ASP A 952 -34.46 17.97 18.58
C ASP A 952 -33.54 19.03 17.90
N ALA A 953 -33.84 19.40 16.65
CA ALA A 953 -33.20 20.52 15.94
C ALA A 953 -33.95 21.86 16.14
N SER A 954 -33.23 22.96 16.33
CA SER A 954 -33.79 24.26 16.69
C SER A 954 -32.99 25.48 16.17
N VAL A 955 -33.36 26.69 16.62
CA VAL A 955 -32.75 27.98 16.26
C VAL A 955 -32.69 28.82 17.54
N ALA A 956 -31.54 29.42 17.84
CA ALA A 956 -31.26 30.03 19.16
C ALA A 956 -31.98 31.38 19.42
N ASP A 957 -32.13 31.73 20.71
CA ASP A 957 -32.56 33.04 21.24
C ASP A 957 -31.50 33.50 22.30
N ASP A 958 -30.99 34.73 22.22
CA ASP A 958 -29.82 35.27 22.97
C ASP A 958 -29.84 35.22 24.54
N LEU A 959 -28.62 35.13 25.13
CA LEU A 959 -28.11 35.82 26.37
C LEU A 959 -28.05 35.09 27.75
N ILE A 960 -26.94 35.24 28.50
CA ILE A 960 -26.73 34.77 29.91
C ILE A 960 -25.97 35.81 30.79
N VAL A 961 -26.07 35.73 32.14
CA VAL A 961 -25.39 36.50 33.23
C VAL A 961 -25.39 35.65 34.54
N GLY A 962 -24.47 35.66 35.54
CA GLY A 962 -23.21 36.37 35.89
C GLY A 962 -22.67 35.90 37.27
N SER A 963 -21.36 36.03 37.56
CA SER A 963 -20.69 35.37 38.72
C SER A 963 -20.94 35.95 40.12
N PHE A 964 -20.86 35.11 41.18
CA PHE A 964 -21.04 35.54 42.59
C PHE A 964 -20.06 34.89 43.60
N ASP A 965 -19.21 35.68 44.29
CA ASP A 965 -18.35 35.25 45.41
C ASP A 965 -18.69 35.94 46.75
N ILE A 966 -19.05 35.18 47.78
CA ILE A 966 -19.55 35.66 49.08
C ILE A 966 -18.42 35.80 50.14
N ASN A 967 -17.41 36.61 49.83
CA ASN A 967 -16.13 36.59 50.55
C ASN A 967 -16.04 37.40 51.88
N ASP A 968 -17.09 37.44 52.73
CA ASP A 968 -16.95 37.66 54.19
C ASP A 968 -18.19 37.24 55.03
N ILE A 969 -17.98 36.46 56.10
CA ILE A 969 -19.06 35.83 56.89
C ILE A 969 -19.81 36.85 57.77
N PRO A 970 -21.16 36.97 57.69
CA PRO A 970 -21.93 37.91 58.51
C PRO A 970 -21.89 37.56 60.01
N THR A 971 -21.66 38.55 60.87
CA THR A 971 -21.63 38.36 62.34
C THR A 971 -22.76 39.11 63.06
N ILE A 972 -23.69 38.35 63.65
CA ILE A 972 -24.94 38.84 64.25
C ILE A 972 -24.73 40.03 65.23
N GLY A 973 -25.27 41.19 64.84
CA GLY A 973 -24.88 42.52 65.29
C GLY A 973 -25.69 43.17 66.43
N GLN A 974 -26.45 42.41 67.23
CA GLN A 974 -27.20 42.89 68.42
C GLN A 974 -28.47 43.74 68.19
N ASP A 975 -28.75 44.19 66.97
CA ASP A 975 -29.98 44.90 66.58
C ASP A 975 -30.75 44.16 65.43
N ASP A 976 -30.48 42.85 65.26
CA ASP A 976 -31.28 41.84 64.53
C ASP A 976 -31.50 41.97 62.99
N ASN A 977 -30.73 42.81 62.28
CA ASN A 977 -30.76 42.94 60.80
C ASN A 977 -29.89 41.94 60.03
N LEU A 978 -30.19 41.74 58.74
CA LEU A 978 -29.37 41.01 57.74
C LEU A 978 -28.64 41.99 56.79
N VAL A 979 -27.45 41.62 56.31
CA VAL A 979 -26.62 42.45 55.42
C VAL A 979 -25.96 41.57 54.35
N ALA A 980 -26.12 41.94 53.09
CA ALA A 980 -25.41 41.37 51.95
C ALA A 980 -24.36 42.36 51.41
N GLN A 981 -23.33 41.84 50.75
CA GLN A 981 -22.31 42.63 50.06
C GLN A 981 -22.30 42.17 48.59
N LEU A 982 -22.32 43.12 47.66
CA LEU A 982 -22.31 42.85 46.22
C LEU A 982 -21.16 43.65 45.61
N GLN A 983 -20.35 43.01 44.77
CA GLN A 983 -19.19 43.60 44.10
C GLN A 983 -19.16 43.13 42.64
N ASN A 984 -18.55 43.93 41.76
CA ASN A 984 -18.25 43.60 40.36
C ASN A 984 -19.45 43.12 39.52
N VAL A 985 -20.52 43.93 39.45
CA VAL A 985 -21.57 43.76 38.42
C VAL A 985 -21.16 44.59 37.20
N GLU A 986 -20.91 43.92 36.08
CA GLU A 986 -20.48 44.53 34.80
C GLU A 986 -21.51 44.22 33.68
N ASP A 987 -21.36 44.77 32.47
CA ASP A 987 -22.28 44.62 31.33
C ASP A 987 -21.55 44.09 30.08
N ALA A 988 -22.30 43.75 29.01
CA ALA A 988 -21.80 43.12 27.77
C ALA A 988 -20.53 43.72 27.14
N ASP A 989 -20.28 45.02 27.33
CA ASP A 989 -19.03 45.68 26.91
C ASP A 989 -17.96 45.64 28.04
N GLY A 990 -17.99 44.62 28.90
CA GLY A 990 -17.24 44.48 30.16
C GLY A 990 -17.39 45.66 31.14
N VAL A 991 -18.44 46.49 31.05
CA VAL A 991 -18.51 47.78 31.78
C VAL A 991 -19.28 47.66 33.09
N ALA A 992 -18.63 48.01 34.21
CA ALA A 992 -19.29 48.14 35.51
C ALA A 992 -20.61 48.94 35.47
N PHE A 993 -21.71 48.32 35.93
CA PHE A 993 -23.08 48.82 35.81
C PHE A 993 -23.38 50.00 36.76
N ASP A 994 -23.75 51.18 36.22
CA ASP A 994 -24.06 52.44 36.93
C ASP A 994 -25.56 52.77 36.85
N GLY A 995 -26.37 52.29 37.81
CA GLY A 995 -27.84 52.43 37.79
C GLY A 995 -28.57 52.29 39.15
N GLU A 996 -29.79 52.84 39.23
CA GLU A 996 -30.76 52.62 40.32
C GLU A 996 -31.57 51.34 40.02
N VAL A 997 -31.42 50.28 40.80
CA VAL A 997 -32.03 48.95 40.58
C VAL A 997 -32.81 48.49 41.82
N ASP A 998 -33.96 47.84 41.66
CA ASP A 998 -34.78 47.33 42.77
C ASP A 998 -34.34 45.90 43.16
N VAL A 999 -33.77 45.74 44.36
CA VAL A 999 -33.25 44.45 44.89
C VAL A 999 -34.24 43.87 45.91
N GLU A 1000 -34.88 42.74 45.61
CA GLU A 1000 -35.82 42.04 46.52
C GLU A 1000 -35.18 40.83 47.20
N GLY A 1001 -35.08 40.87 48.53
CA GLY A 1001 -34.77 39.69 49.34
C GLY A 1001 -36.04 38.98 49.77
N VAL A 1002 -36.18 37.69 49.46
CA VAL A 1002 -37.34 36.83 49.75
C VAL A 1002 -36.93 35.69 50.68
N ILE A 1003 -37.65 35.50 51.79
CA ILE A 1003 -37.50 34.29 52.62
C ILE A 1003 -38.58 33.29 52.23
N VAL A 1004 -38.19 32.06 51.88
CA VAL A 1004 -39.10 30.95 51.55
C VAL A 1004 -39.03 29.81 52.58
N ASP A 1005 -40.07 28.98 52.64
CA ASP A 1005 -40.07 27.72 53.41
C ASP A 1005 -39.55 26.53 52.59
N SER A 1006 -39.24 25.42 53.28
CA SER A 1006 -38.84 24.14 52.68
C SER A 1006 -39.93 23.44 51.82
N GLU A 1007 -41.02 24.13 51.45
CA GLU A 1007 -41.97 23.74 50.41
C GLU A 1007 -42.00 24.77 49.24
N GLY A 1008 -41.03 25.70 49.18
CA GLY A 1008 -40.86 26.73 48.15
C GLY A 1008 -41.77 27.95 48.27
N ASN A 1009 -42.36 28.24 49.44
CA ASN A 1009 -43.36 29.30 49.58
C ASN A 1009 -42.81 30.57 50.25
N GLU A 1010 -43.03 31.73 49.63
CA GLU A 1010 -42.82 33.08 50.21
C GLU A 1010 -43.42 33.21 51.62
N ILE A 1011 -42.58 33.63 52.58
CA ILE A 1011 -42.94 33.92 53.97
C ILE A 1011 -43.00 35.43 54.21
N ASP A 1012 -41.98 36.15 53.77
CA ASP A 1012 -41.77 37.59 53.93
C ASP A 1012 -40.78 38.07 52.86
N SER A 1013 -40.94 39.27 52.31
CA SER A 1013 -40.02 39.85 51.32
C SER A 1013 -39.76 41.34 51.53
N GLN A 1014 -38.63 41.84 51.00
CA GLN A 1014 -38.25 43.24 51.06
C GLN A 1014 -37.48 43.70 49.81
N THR A 1015 -38.18 44.42 48.92
CA THR A 1015 -37.56 45.22 47.85
C THR A 1015 -36.85 46.47 48.40
N VAL A 1016 -35.61 46.71 47.96
CA VAL A 1016 -34.78 47.86 48.28
C VAL A 1016 -34.22 48.44 46.97
N THR A 1017 -34.71 49.62 46.58
CA THR A 1017 -34.09 50.40 45.49
C THR A 1017 -32.69 50.83 45.91
N HIS A 1018 -31.68 50.35 45.20
CA HIS A 1018 -30.27 50.56 45.49
C HIS A 1018 -29.55 51.16 44.26
N ASP A 1019 -28.52 51.95 44.53
CA ASP A 1019 -27.82 52.81 43.56
C ASP A 1019 -26.39 52.24 43.49
N PHE A 1020 -26.11 51.39 42.49
CA PHE A 1020 -24.87 50.62 42.44
C PHE A 1020 -23.67 51.49 42.04
N ASP A 1021 -22.60 51.41 42.82
CA ASP A 1021 -21.27 52.02 42.64
C ASP A 1021 -20.26 50.99 43.22
N VAL A 1022 -19.00 51.00 42.78
CA VAL A 1022 -18.10 49.82 42.68
C VAL A 1022 -17.56 49.24 44.02
N ASP A 1023 -18.26 49.46 45.13
CA ASP A 1023 -18.05 48.89 46.47
C ASP A 1023 -19.34 49.17 47.30
N SER A 1024 -20.42 48.40 47.11
CA SER A 1024 -21.73 48.72 47.72
C SER A 1024 -22.43 47.54 48.42
N ASN A 1025 -22.90 47.80 49.65
CA ASN A 1025 -23.57 46.82 50.50
C ASN A 1025 -25.06 47.13 50.62
N VAL A 1026 -25.90 46.10 50.61
CA VAL A 1026 -27.35 46.20 50.80
C VAL A 1026 -27.70 45.75 52.24
N GLU A 1027 -28.24 46.68 53.04
CA GLU A 1027 -28.70 46.42 54.41
C GLU A 1027 -30.23 46.26 54.43
N PHE A 1028 -30.74 45.07 54.79
CA PHE A 1028 -32.17 44.81 54.93
C PHE A 1028 -32.62 45.10 56.39
N ASP A 1029 -33.51 46.09 56.56
CA ASP A 1029 -33.60 46.89 57.79
C ASP A 1029 -34.95 46.74 58.56
N ASP A 1030 -35.90 45.91 58.07
CA ASP A 1030 -37.29 45.87 58.60
C ASP A 1030 -38.04 44.51 58.41
N ILE A 1031 -37.37 43.36 58.28
CA ILE A 1031 -38.00 42.00 58.17
C ILE A 1031 -38.32 41.45 59.59
N ASP A 1032 -39.60 41.30 59.96
CA ASP A 1032 -40.09 41.07 61.35
C ASP A 1032 -41.13 39.93 61.45
N THR A 1033 -40.71 38.69 61.19
CA THR A 1033 -41.58 37.50 61.15
C THR A 1033 -41.51 36.60 62.42
N GLU A 1034 -42.67 36.21 62.98
CA GLU A 1034 -42.77 35.26 64.12
C GLU A 1034 -42.60 33.79 63.65
N ILE A 1035 -41.36 33.33 63.48
CA ILE A 1035 -40.99 31.96 63.09
C ILE A 1035 -41.56 30.89 64.08
N GLU A 1036 -42.19 29.81 63.56
CA GLU A 1036 -42.53 28.61 64.35
C GLU A 1036 -41.45 27.53 64.21
N ALA A 1037 -41.01 26.93 65.33
CA ALA A 1037 -39.88 26.00 65.35
C ALA A 1037 -40.28 24.56 64.94
N ALA A 1038 -40.18 24.24 63.64
CA ALA A 1038 -39.79 22.93 63.06
C ALA A 1038 -39.97 22.91 61.52
N SER A 1039 -39.18 23.70 60.80
CA SER A 1039 -39.04 23.69 59.34
C SER A 1039 -37.77 24.45 58.96
N ASP A 1040 -37.21 24.13 57.80
CA ASP A 1040 -36.03 24.79 57.25
C ASP A 1040 -36.47 25.96 56.34
N TYR A 1041 -35.59 26.93 56.17
CA TYR A 1041 -35.88 28.21 55.50
C TYR A 1041 -34.73 28.62 54.60
N GLU A 1042 -35.03 29.41 53.58
CA GLU A 1042 -34.08 29.75 52.53
C GLU A 1042 -34.23 31.23 52.16
N LEU A 1043 -33.14 31.87 51.73
CA LEU A 1043 -33.11 33.25 51.27
C LEU A 1043 -32.76 33.30 49.79
N VAL A 1044 -33.69 33.81 48.99
CA VAL A 1044 -33.51 34.16 47.58
C VAL A 1044 -33.30 35.67 47.48
N ILE A 1045 -32.43 36.12 46.57
CA ILE A 1045 -32.27 37.53 46.23
C ILE A 1045 -32.49 37.72 44.72
N THR A 1046 -33.33 38.68 44.37
CA THR A 1046 -33.72 39.03 42.99
C THR A 1046 -33.46 40.52 42.71
N ILE A 1047 -33.13 40.87 41.47
CA ILE A 1047 -32.74 42.23 41.07
C ILE A 1047 -33.50 42.62 39.78
N GLN A 1048 -34.09 43.83 39.71
CA GLN A 1048 -34.95 44.29 38.60
C GLN A 1048 -34.75 45.78 38.22
N ASP A 1049 -34.73 46.11 36.91
CA ASP A 1049 -34.82 47.47 36.34
C ASP A 1049 -36.13 47.68 35.53
N GLU A 1050 -36.58 48.93 35.35
CA GLU A 1050 -37.87 49.33 34.75
C GLU A 1050 -37.77 50.15 33.43
N THR A 1051 -36.72 50.03 32.59
CA THR A 1051 -36.62 50.81 31.32
C THR A 1051 -36.23 50.10 30.00
N GLU A 1052 -37.25 49.63 29.26
CA GLU A 1052 -37.19 49.06 27.88
C GLU A 1052 -36.37 47.74 27.85
N ASP A 1053 -37.03 46.61 28.15
CA ASP A 1053 -37.48 45.63 27.13
C ASP A 1053 -36.23 44.88 26.59
N ASP A 1054 -35.75 43.76 27.16
CA ASP A 1054 -36.43 42.75 28.01
C ASP A 1054 -35.98 42.69 29.50
N THR A 1055 -36.52 41.73 30.28
CA THR A 1055 -36.44 41.70 31.75
C THR A 1055 -35.58 40.56 32.32
N PHE A 1056 -34.49 40.92 32.99
CA PHE A 1056 -33.69 40.02 33.84
C PHE A 1056 -34.44 39.65 35.13
N GLU A 1057 -34.38 38.38 35.54
CA GLU A 1057 -34.91 37.88 36.81
C GLU A 1057 -33.97 36.80 37.38
N ILE A 1058 -32.99 37.22 38.19
CA ILE A 1058 -32.02 36.32 38.84
C ILE A 1058 -32.67 35.73 40.11
N GLU A 1059 -32.72 34.40 40.24
CA GLU A 1059 -33.08 33.70 41.49
C GLU A 1059 -31.85 33.00 42.10
N GLN A 1060 -30.98 33.75 42.78
CA GLN A 1060 -29.87 33.12 43.51
C GLN A 1060 -30.33 32.65 44.90
N VAL A 1061 -30.17 31.35 45.19
CA VAL A 1061 -30.28 30.78 46.54
C VAL A 1061 -28.98 31.00 47.29
N VAL A 1062 -29.01 31.88 48.30
CA VAL A 1062 -27.80 32.35 48.99
C VAL A 1062 -27.51 31.56 50.29
N SER A 1063 -28.52 30.90 50.88
CA SER A 1063 -28.44 30.50 52.29
C SER A 1063 -29.61 29.63 52.80
N THR A 1064 -29.36 28.36 53.19
CA THR A 1064 -30.32 27.51 53.94
C THR A 1064 -30.18 27.66 55.47
N LEU A 1065 -31.19 28.17 56.19
CA LEU A 1065 -31.13 28.53 57.63
C LEU A 1065 -31.87 27.54 58.56
N THR A 1066 -31.15 26.82 59.45
CA THR A 1066 -31.70 25.71 60.28
C THR A 1066 -31.94 26.02 61.80
N PHE A 1067 -33.18 25.94 62.33
CA PHE A 1067 -33.58 26.50 63.66
C PHE A 1067 -34.08 25.51 64.82
N ASP A 1068 -33.25 24.67 65.50
CA ASP A 1068 -33.56 23.91 66.78
C ASP A 1068 -32.65 24.25 68.02
N GLU A 1069 -33.09 24.52 69.26
CA GLU A 1069 -34.45 24.49 69.83
C GLU A 1069 -35.44 25.35 69.02
N ASN A 1070 -35.04 26.28 68.14
CA ASN A 1070 -34.33 27.55 68.40
C ASN A 1070 -32.79 27.72 68.13
N SER A 1071 -32.21 27.24 67.01
CA SER A 1071 -30.85 27.63 66.48
C SER A 1071 -30.89 28.55 65.24
N VAL A 1072 -29.76 28.73 64.55
CA VAL A 1072 -29.58 28.98 63.09
C VAL A 1072 -28.18 28.45 62.68
N ASP A 1073 -28.02 27.77 61.54
CA ASP A 1073 -26.75 27.43 60.84
C ASP A 1073 -27.00 27.40 59.29
N ILE A 1074 -25.98 27.61 58.43
CA ILE A 1074 -26.13 27.96 56.97
C ILE A 1074 -25.01 27.45 56.02
N THR A 1075 -25.35 27.12 54.77
CA THR A 1075 -24.44 26.90 53.58
C THR A 1075 -25.07 27.34 52.24
N ASN A 1076 -24.22 27.73 51.26
CA ASN A 1076 -24.33 27.81 49.77
C ASN A 1076 -23.05 28.54 49.24
N GLY A 1077 -22.71 28.68 47.95
CA GLY A 1077 -23.29 28.21 46.66
C GLY A 1077 -22.79 29.10 45.48
N ASP A 1078 -22.53 28.54 44.28
CA ASP A 1078 -21.80 29.18 43.15
C ASP A 1078 -22.68 29.77 42.01
N GLN A 1079 -22.06 30.59 41.13
CA GLN A 1079 -22.50 30.99 39.77
C GLN A 1079 -21.32 31.64 38.99
N ASP A 1080 -21.37 31.63 37.66
CA ASP A 1080 -20.49 32.37 36.72
C ASP A 1080 -21.28 33.10 35.60
N VAL A 1081 -20.64 34.02 34.85
CA VAL A 1081 -20.76 34.39 33.38
C VAL A 1081 -19.95 35.69 33.10
N GLU A 1082 -19.43 35.82 31.87
CA GLU A 1082 -18.51 36.87 31.36
C GLU A 1082 -19.14 38.03 30.55
N PHE A 1083 -18.34 39.05 30.18
CA PHE A 1083 -18.58 40.13 29.20
C PHE A 1083 -17.24 40.84 28.74
N GLU A 1084 -17.11 41.55 27.59
CA GLU A 1084 -15.80 41.98 26.98
C GLU A 1084 -15.73 43.43 26.39
N LEU A 1085 -14.61 44.19 26.46
CA LEU A 1085 -14.64 45.68 26.65
C LEU A 1085 -14.00 46.65 25.62
N THR A 1086 -14.67 47.81 25.39
CA THR A 1086 -14.13 48.99 24.66
C THR A 1086 -13.55 50.13 25.55
N LEU A 1087 -12.35 50.62 25.19
CA LEU A 1087 -11.43 51.39 26.05
C LEU A 1087 -11.58 52.94 26.17
N LEU A 1088 -11.12 53.49 27.31
CA LEU A 1088 -10.91 54.93 27.58
C LEU A 1088 -9.47 55.26 28.06
N ASP A 1089 -9.08 56.54 28.00
CA ASP A 1089 -7.72 57.02 28.36
C ASP A 1089 -7.50 57.23 29.87
N ALA A 1090 -6.22 57.23 30.28
CA ALA A 1090 -5.76 57.33 31.68
C ALA A 1090 -6.05 58.68 32.40
N ALA A 1091 -6.99 59.49 31.90
CA ALA A 1091 -7.58 60.64 32.58
C ALA A 1091 -9.12 60.63 32.63
N GLY A 1092 -9.82 59.71 31.94
CA GLY A 1092 -11.26 59.52 32.05
C GLY A 1092 -12.13 60.61 31.40
N ASP A 1093 -11.77 61.07 30.20
CA ASP A 1093 -12.59 61.93 29.34
C ASP A 1093 -12.63 61.33 27.92
N ALA A 1094 -13.81 61.13 27.32
CA ALA A 1094 -13.94 60.62 25.96
C ALA A 1094 -13.32 61.57 24.91
N ILE A 1095 -12.54 61.04 23.97
CA ILE A 1095 -11.63 61.84 23.12
C ILE A 1095 -12.20 62.09 21.71
N GLU A 1096 -12.57 63.34 21.42
CA GLU A 1096 -12.64 63.84 20.04
C GLU A 1096 -11.95 65.21 19.84
N GLU A 1097 -11.25 65.34 18.72
CA GLU A 1097 -10.72 66.56 18.07
C GLU A 1097 -10.01 67.67 18.90
N SER A 1098 -8.67 67.70 18.74
CA SER A 1098 -7.93 68.79 18.02
C SER A 1098 -6.86 69.66 18.75
N ASN A 1099 -5.59 69.25 18.53
CA ASN A 1099 -4.46 70.05 18.01
C ASN A 1099 -3.87 71.27 18.78
N VAL A 1100 -2.52 71.31 18.91
CA VAL A 1100 -1.59 72.29 18.25
C VAL A 1100 -0.12 72.27 18.79
N ILE A 1101 0.87 71.84 17.97
CA ILE A 1101 2.30 72.33 17.85
C ILE A 1101 3.27 72.04 19.05
N ASP A 1102 4.58 71.71 18.94
CA ASP A 1102 5.66 71.51 17.90
C ASP A 1102 6.96 71.17 18.71
N VAL A 1103 7.88 70.21 18.42
CA VAL A 1103 8.76 69.83 17.26
C VAL A 1103 9.25 68.33 17.47
N PRO A 1104 10.11 67.66 16.64
CA PRO A 1104 10.10 66.19 16.42
C PRO A 1104 11.44 65.39 16.61
N ASP A 1105 11.47 64.15 16.08
CA ASP A 1105 12.57 63.21 15.70
C ASP A 1105 13.20 62.25 16.75
N PHE A 1106 13.04 60.92 16.57
CA PHE A 1106 14.09 59.99 16.06
C PHE A 1106 13.56 58.57 15.67
N GLU A 1107 14.38 57.86 14.88
CA GLU A 1107 14.31 56.48 14.32
C GLU A 1107 14.60 55.37 15.39
N ASP A 1108 14.40 54.03 15.24
CA ASP A 1108 13.95 53.15 14.12
C ASP A 1108 13.46 51.75 14.65
N GLU A 1109 12.82 50.96 13.76
CA GLU A 1109 12.68 49.47 13.65
C GLU A 1109 12.51 48.52 14.88
N GLY A 1110 11.39 47.76 14.89
CA GLY A 1110 11.34 46.28 14.81
C GLY A 1110 11.37 45.39 16.08
N GLU A 1111 10.30 44.63 16.32
CA GLU A 1111 10.25 43.28 16.95
C GLU A 1111 8.86 42.63 16.68
N ILE A 1112 8.71 41.31 16.91
CA ILE A 1112 7.52 40.48 16.58
C ILE A 1112 6.92 39.88 17.87
N ASP A 1113 5.60 39.64 17.90
CA ASP A 1113 4.86 39.09 19.05
C ASP A 1113 5.08 37.58 19.28
N SER A 1114 4.57 37.08 20.42
CA SER A 1114 4.81 35.74 20.96
C SER A 1114 3.51 35.03 21.36
N LEU A 1115 3.44 33.72 21.08
CA LEU A 1115 2.44 32.81 21.67
C LEU A 1115 2.78 32.42 23.12
N GLY A 1116 1.80 31.84 23.80
CA GLY A 1116 1.85 31.22 25.14
C GLY A 1116 0.42 30.98 25.66
N GLY A 1117 0.18 30.17 26.68
CA GLY A 1117 1.11 29.36 27.49
C GLY A 1117 0.97 27.85 27.23
N ASP A 1118 1.17 26.98 28.22
CA ASP A 1118 1.67 27.27 29.57
C ASP A 1118 2.51 26.11 30.14
N ASN A 1119 3.68 26.41 30.70
CA ASN A 1119 4.44 25.43 31.49
C ASN A 1119 5.48 26.13 32.41
N ASN A 1120 5.50 25.80 33.69
CA ASN A 1120 5.91 26.74 34.74
C ASN A 1120 7.42 26.78 35.07
N GLY A 1121 8.26 26.99 34.04
CA GLY A 1121 9.72 27.04 34.13
C GLY A 1121 10.30 28.44 34.44
N SER A 1122 10.90 28.66 35.62
CA SER A 1122 11.43 29.98 35.99
C SER A 1122 12.85 30.25 35.44
N VAL A 1123 12.97 31.10 34.41
CA VAL A 1123 14.28 31.55 33.87
C VAL A 1123 14.92 32.63 34.73
N SER A 1124 16.23 32.53 35.00
CA SER A 1124 17.02 33.67 35.51
C SER A 1124 18.42 33.71 34.91
N THR A 1125 18.86 34.90 34.47
CA THR A 1125 20.15 35.10 33.81
C THR A 1125 21.22 35.69 34.73
N ASP A 1126 22.44 35.20 34.55
CA ASP A 1126 23.68 35.73 35.13
C ASP A 1126 24.30 36.81 34.22
N SER A 1127 25.24 37.61 34.75
CA SER A 1127 25.86 38.72 34.01
C SER A 1127 26.80 38.34 32.85
N GLU A 1128 27.04 37.05 32.61
CA GLU A 1128 27.85 36.53 31.50
C GLU A 1128 27.03 35.75 30.45
N GLY A 1129 25.69 35.75 30.55
CA GLY A 1129 24.80 35.47 29.41
C GLY A 1129 24.25 34.05 29.27
N VAL A 1130 24.44 33.20 30.28
CA VAL A 1130 23.90 31.83 30.30
C VAL A 1130 22.47 31.83 30.85
N ALA A 1131 21.56 31.13 30.18
CA ALA A 1131 20.23 30.79 30.68
C ALA A 1131 20.24 29.39 31.31
N THR A 1132 19.27 29.11 32.19
CA THR A 1132 19.04 27.78 32.76
C THR A 1132 17.55 27.61 32.92
N ILE A 1133 17.02 26.51 32.39
CA ILE A 1133 15.63 26.08 32.49
C ILE A 1133 15.59 24.87 33.43
N SER A 1134 14.46 24.65 34.09
CA SER A 1134 14.21 23.45 34.89
C SER A 1134 12.71 23.17 34.85
N LEU A 1135 12.37 21.94 34.46
CA LEU A 1135 11.01 21.41 34.42
C LEU A 1135 10.93 20.25 35.41
N THR A 1136 9.76 20.05 36.03
CA THR A 1136 9.50 18.96 36.99
C THR A 1136 8.00 18.69 37.08
N GLY A 1137 7.56 17.46 36.79
CA GLY A 1137 6.22 17.00 37.16
C GLY A 1137 5.49 16.08 36.17
N LEU A 1138 5.96 14.85 36.05
CA LEU A 1138 5.06 13.67 35.95
C LEU A 1138 5.57 12.64 36.98
N ASP A 1139 4.67 11.82 37.53
CA ASP A 1139 4.89 11.07 38.78
C ASP A 1139 4.90 9.55 38.52
N THR A 1140 6.04 8.99 38.12
CA THR A 1140 6.19 7.54 37.91
C THR A 1140 6.60 6.85 39.22
N ASN A 1141 5.80 5.87 39.65
CA ASN A 1141 5.83 5.33 41.01
C ASN A 1141 6.91 4.23 41.24
N ALA A 1142 8.11 4.40 40.65
CA ALA A 1142 9.22 3.44 40.70
C ALA A 1142 10.51 4.06 41.29
N ALA A 1143 11.22 3.31 42.15
CA ALA A 1143 12.11 3.92 43.14
C ALA A 1143 13.63 3.71 42.91
N THR A 1144 14.26 4.57 42.09
CA THR A 1144 15.73 4.82 42.16
C THR A 1144 16.13 6.25 41.78
N GLU A 1145 16.89 6.94 42.66
CA GLU A 1145 17.47 8.27 42.37
C GLU A 1145 18.79 8.16 41.57
N GLU A 1146 18.79 8.33 40.25
CA GLU A 1146 19.99 8.72 39.49
C GLU A 1146 19.71 9.91 38.55
N THR A 1147 20.70 10.79 38.34
CA THR A 1147 20.53 12.07 37.64
C THR A 1147 21.68 12.30 36.65
N VAL A 1148 21.35 12.56 35.38
CA VAL A 1148 22.32 12.88 34.33
C VAL A 1148 22.56 14.40 34.27
N GLU A 1149 23.83 14.85 34.25
CA GLU A 1149 24.21 16.25 33.98
C GLU A 1149 24.76 16.37 32.54
N VAL A 1150 23.98 16.96 31.62
CA VAL A 1150 24.46 17.37 30.28
C VAL A 1150 24.96 18.82 30.34
N THR A 1151 26.01 19.18 29.61
CA THR A 1151 26.57 20.55 29.60
C THR A 1151 27.09 20.96 28.22
N PHE A 1152 26.31 21.77 27.51
CA PHE A 1152 26.70 22.33 26.21
C PHE A 1152 27.71 23.48 26.35
N THR A 1153 28.66 23.60 25.41
CA THR A 1153 29.56 24.76 25.32
C THR A 1153 29.92 25.07 23.86
N THR A 1154 29.30 26.10 23.27
CA THR A 1154 29.65 26.58 21.92
C THR A 1154 30.71 27.68 21.98
N THR A 1155 31.45 27.90 20.88
CA THR A 1155 32.41 29.02 20.74
C THR A 1155 32.56 29.42 19.28
N ASP A 1156 31.88 30.51 18.88
CA ASP A 1156 32.05 31.14 17.55
C ASP A 1156 33.51 31.52 17.28
N VAL A 1157 34.05 31.00 16.17
CA VAL A 1157 35.28 31.49 15.53
C VAL A 1157 35.19 31.48 13.99
N ASN A 1158 34.34 32.35 13.44
CA ASN A 1158 34.30 32.81 12.03
C ASN A 1158 33.75 31.80 11.00
N GLY A 1159 32.63 32.12 10.34
CA GLY A 1159 31.93 31.23 9.40
C GLY A 1159 32.40 31.19 7.94
N HIS A 1160 31.52 30.59 7.12
CA HIS A 1160 31.72 29.93 5.81
C HIS A 1160 32.17 28.47 5.95
N GLY A 1161 31.24 27.56 5.64
CA GLY A 1161 31.31 26.11 5.83
C GLY A 1161 30.13 25.61 6.67
N THR A 1162 29.49 24.53 6.22
CA THR A 1162 28.85 23.54 7.11
C THR A 1162 29.92 22.94 8.03
N THR A 1163 29.53 22.34 9.15
CA THR A 1163 30.48 21.70 10.08
C THR A 1163 29.76 20.63 10.88
N ASP A 1164 30.24 19.41 10.72
CA ASP A 1164 29.68 18.17 11.22
C ASP A 1164 29.93 18.04 12.73
N ILE A 1165 29.04 17.33 13.45
CA ILE A 1165 29.10 17.19 14.91
C ILE A 1165 29.47 15.75 15.29
N GLU A 1166 30.77 15.48 15.27
CA GLU A 1166 31.36 14.20 15.67
C GLU A 1166 31.10 13.90 17.17
N LEU A 1167 30.31 12.86 17.49
CA LEU A 1167 29.94 12.46 18.86
C LEU A 1167 30.77 11.27 19.37
N ASP A 1168 31.83 11.57 20.12
CA ASP A 1168 32.83 10.62 20.64
C ASP A 1168 32.36 9.96 21.97
N PHE A 1169 31.59 8.86 21.91
CA PHE A 1169 31.11 8.12 23.08
C PHE A 1169 32.17 7.18 23.69
N VAL A 1170 32.23 7.10 25.03
CA VAL A 1170 33.14 6.20 25.75
C VAL A 1170 32.39 5.46 26.87
N VAL A 1171 32.04 4.20 26.61
CA VAL A 1171 31.37 3.29 27.56
C VAL A 1171 32.41 2.59 28.46
N GLU A 1172 32.11 2.40 29.75
CA GLU A 1172 32.78 1.43 30.64
C GLU A 1172 31.73 0.47 31.24
N ASP A 1173 31.94 -0.84 31.02
CA ASP A 1173 31.10 -2.01 31.38
C ASP A 1173 29.82 -2.22 30.51
N ASP A 1174 29.42 -3.50 30.34
CA ASP A 1174 28.61 -4.01 29.22
C ASP A 1174 27.11 -4.23 29.55
N GLU A 1175 26.18 -3.62 28.79
CA GLU A 1175 24.81 -4.06 28.42
C GLU A 1175 24.07 -2.86 27.75
N PHE A 1176 23.46 -3.04 26.57
CA PHE A 1176 22.77 -1.98 25.81
C PHE A 1176 21.67 -2.58 24.91
N LYS A 1177 20.45 -2.04 24.95
CA LYS A 1177 19.44 -2.12 23.87
C LYS A 1177 19.33 -0.72 23.24
N GLY A 1178 18.88 -0.64 21.99
CA GLY A 1178 19.00 0.55 21.14
C GLY A 1178 18.21 1.79 21.57
N VAL A 1179 18.52 2.89 20.89
CA VAL A 1179 17.73 4.13 20.82
C VAL A 1179 17.82 4.58 19.36
N SER A 1180 16.69 4.67 18.67
CA SER A 1180 16.60 5.23 17.32
C SER A 1180 16.83 6.74 17.32
N VAL A 1181 17.29 7.26 16.18
CA VAL A 1181 17.49 8.69 15.93
C VAL A 1181 16.97 8.96 14.53
N ALA A 1182 15.85 9.67 14.41
CA ALA A 1182 15.47 10.35 13.17
C ALA A 1182 16.34 11.61 12.99
N GLU A 1183 16.62 12.00 11.74
CA GLU A 1183 17.39 13.21 11.40
C GLU A 1183 16.56 14.51 11.45
#